data_AF-A0A6L9F187-F1
#
_entry.id   AF-A0A6L9F187-F1
#
_cell.length_a   1.000
_cell.length_b   1.000
_cell.length_c   1.000
_cell.angle_alpha   90.00
_cell.angle_beta   90.00
_cell.angle_gamma   90.00
#
_symmetry.space_group_name_H-M   'P 1'
#
loop_
_entity.id
_entity.type
_entity.pdbx_description
1 polymer ?
#
loop_
_entity_poly.entity_id
_entity_poly.type
_entity_poly.pdbx_seq_one_letter_code
_entity_poly.pdbx_strand_id
1 'polypeptide(L)'
;MSFQIKSLLIGVLLGFNCITAQETNTPIEKKVYTTKAIGDIAAPKIDGLINEEAWNIVEWASDYVEFEPDNGTPPTEQTKMKIVYDDKNLYVAFRCYQKDPETIEKRLGRRDDFPGDWVEINIDSYNDDRSGFSFTISASGVKGDEFISNNGNFDSSWNPIWYVKTNIDEEGWTAELRIPLSQLRFGNEEEQVWGLQSTRRYFKNEERSLWQPLPANPPGWVSEFGELRGIKGLKPQKQLEIQPYTVGQLDTFKEEEGNPFRDGRDSKLTVGLDAKIGITNDLTLDLTVNPDFGQVDADPGAIALDGFEIFFQERRPFFVENKNIFDFRFGGGQDNLFFSRRIGRTPQGFTTSDASRGEFENIPTNSTILGAAKFSGKTKNGWSIGVLESITDKEFAEIGLNTNPDVLNELPEVGQNREELVEPLTNYLVGRVQKDFNDRNSFIGGIFTATNRKLEDNLSFLRESAYSAGIDFRHNWRDRKYYVEGNAVLSNVRGSAEAIEITQRSLTHLFQREDASHVEVDPTRTSLTGTGGRLEIGKSGGGNWRYNIGGNWRSPELELNDIGFLRQADDIRQYFNIRRLFNKPTSWYRRARIGFEQFTTYDFEGNYNRIEYELNGNVNLKNNWFVDFGAIHKPRIFTNTILRGGPRWRFNEENIGFLFVGTDRRKRFSVVAGHVNSQAKQNNFAFRRYELRFRYQPMNALSLSLATEFSENPSKTQYVTQTDFNGTTRYITGEIDQETLSTTLRMNYNINPNLTIQYYGQPFIFRARYSNFNYVNNATAKNLSERVTLYNDNQISFNDNVFSVDENTDGNTDYTFGNPDFAFVQFRSNLVLRWEYIPGSEIFLVWSQGITGSGNPNNSFTDIIDNQLLSQQPQNTFLIKATYRFNL
;
A
#
# COMPACT_ATOMS: atom_id res chain seq x y z
N MET A 1 31.56 -11.64 23.00
CA MET A 1 30.99 -10.73 21.98
C MET A 1 32.04 -9.96 21.15
N SER A 2 33.25 -9.65 21.66
CA SER A 2 34.20 -8.78 20.93
C SER A 2 35.08 -9.44 19.84
N PHE A 3 35.17 -10.77 19.79
CA PHE A 3 36.09 -11.46 18.86
C PHE A 3 35.46 -11.80 17.49
N GLN A 4 34.13 -12.00 17.41
CA GLN A 4 33.44 -12.23 16.13
C GLN A 4 33.13 -10.94 15.36
N ILE A 5 33.01 -9.80 16.05
CA ILE A 5 32.78 -8.48 15.44
C ILE A 5 34.05 -8.00 14.70
N LYS A 6 35.25 -8.29 15.21
CA LYS A 6 36.52 -7.89 14.58
C LYS A 6 36.80 -8.67 13.27
N SER A 7 36.43 -9.94 13.21
CA SER A 7 36.63 -10.77 12.00
C SER A 7 35.68 -10.39 10.87
N LEU A 8 34.45 -9.96 11.19
CA LEU A 8 33.48 -9.45 10.23
C LEU A 8 33.92 -8.08 9.67
N LEU A 9 34.43 -7.17 10.52
CA LEU A 9 34.93 -5.86 10.08
C LEU A 9 36.13 -5.96 9.13
N ILE A 10 37.05 -6.91 9.36
CA ILE A 10 38.24 -7.12 8.52
C ILE A 10 37.86 -7.80 7.18
N GLY A 11 36.87 -8.70 7.18
CA GLY A 11 36.31 -9.27 5.95
C GLY A 11 35.56 -8.23 5.10
N VAL A 12 34.83 -7.31 5.74
CA VAL A 12 34.14 -6.19 5.07
C VAL A 12 35.16 -5.22 4.45
N LEU A 13 36.22 -4.85 5.16
CA LEU A 13 37.28 -3.96 4.65
C LEU A 13 38.09 -4.55 3.48
N LEU A 14 38.27 -5.88 3.42
CA LEU A 14 38.97 -6.54 2.30
C LEU A 14 38.07 -6.80 1.09
N GLY A 15 36.74 -6.92 1.27
CA GLY A 15 35.78 -7.00 0.17
C GLY A 15 35.56 -5.68 -0.60
N PHE A 16 35.79 -4.54 0.04
CA PHE A 16 35.62 -3.22 -0.58
C PHE A 16 36.70 -2.89 -1.65
N ASN A 17 37.87 -3.52 -1.61
CA ASN A 17 38.97 -3.21 -2.53
C ASN A 17 38.92 -3.96 -3.87
N CYS A 18 38.08 -5.00 -4.02
CA CYS A 18 38.02 -5.81 -5.25
C CYS A 18 36.88 -5.42 -6.23
N ILE A 19 36.10 -4.37 -5.95
CA ILE A 19 34.96 -3.94 -6.81
C ILE A 19 35.15 -2.50 -7.32
N THR A 20 36.38 -2.06 -7.55
CA THR A 20 36.65 -0.84 -8.31
C THR A 20 37.01 -1.18 -9.75
N ALA A 21 36.08 -1.80 -10.48
CA ALA A 21 36.08 -1.65 -11.93
C ALA A 21 35.41 -0.30 -12.22
N GLN A 22 36.23 0.72 -12.49
CA GLN A 22 35.77 2.01 -12.99
C GLN A 22 35.11 1.80 -14.36
N GLU A 23 33.79 1.78 -14.41
CA GLU A 23 33.10 2.22 -15.63
C GLU A 23 33.32 3.74 -15.72
N THR A 24 34.07 4.16 -16.74
CA THR A 24 34.22 5.56 -17.13
C THR A 24 32.86 6.07 -17.60
N ASN A 25 32.12 6.75 -16.73
CA ASN A 25 30.97 7.56 -17.15
C ASN A 25 31.51 8.85 -17.78
N THR A 26 31.41 8.97 -19.09
CA THR A 26 31.51 10.28 -19.74
C THR A 26 30.38 11.15 -19.20
N PRO A 27 30.65 12.37 -18.70
CA PRO A 27 29.60 13.30 -18.28
C PRO A 27 28.69 13.58 -19.48
N ILE A 28 27.38 13.33 -19.35
CA ILE A 28 26.40 13.74 -20.34
C ILE A 28 26.05 15.20 -20.05
N GLU A 29 26.27 16.08 -21.02
CA GLU A 29 25.93 17.50 -20.88
C GLU A 29 24.40 17.68 -20.81
N LYS A 30 23.93 18.57 -19.93
CA LYS A 30 22.51 18.91 -19.83
C LYS A 30 22.11 19.73 -21.07
N LYS A 31 21.14 19.23 -21.84
CA LYS A 31 20.52 19.97 -22.94
C LYS A 31 19.73 21.16 -22.39
N VAL A 32 19.66 22.24 -23.17
CA VAL A 32 18.91 23.45 -22.85
C VAL A 32 17.84 23.67 -23.92
N TYR A 33 16.58 23.80 -23.51
CA TYR A 33 15.48 24.26 -24.35
C TYR A 33 15.09 25.68 -23.95
N THR A 34 15.05 26.60 -24.91
CA THR A 34 14.65 28.00 -24.67
C THR A 34 13.26 28.25 -25.25
N THR A 35 12.28 28.45 -24.39
CA THR A 35 10.89 28.78 -24.77
C THR A 35 10.69 30.30 -24.91
N LYS A 36 9.51 30.72 -25.38
CA LYS A 36 9.09 32.12 -25.50
C LYS A 36 7.63 32.27 -25.07
N ALA A 37 7.30 33.45 -24.54
CA ALA A 37 5.93 33.86 -24.30
C ALA A 37 5.22 34.09 -25.65
N ILE A 38 3.95 33.70 -25.76
CA ILE A 38 3.15 33.95 -26.97
C ILE A 38 2.80 35.44 -27.16
N GLY A 39 2.83 36.24 -26.09
CA GLY A 39 2.51 37.66 -26.15
C GLY A 39 1.08 37.93 -26.65
N ASP A 40 0.95 38.76 -27.68
CA ASP A 40 -0.34 39.12 -28.29
C ASP A 40 -0.85 38.08 -29.31
N ILE A 41 -0.09 37.01 -29.57
CA ILE A 41 -0.51 35.93 -30.46
C ILE A 41 -1.62 35.12 -29.78
N ALA A 42 -2.64 34.72 -30.54
CA ALA A 42 -3.72 33.89 -30.04
C ALA A 42 -3.17 32.57 -29.45
N ALA A 43 -3.65 32.21 -28.26
CA ALA A 43 -3.26 30.97 -27.59
C ALA A 43 -3.58 29.73 -28.45
N PRO A 44 -2.70 28.70 -28.46
CA PRO A 44 -2.96 27.46 -29.18
C PRO A 44 -4.29 26.83 -28.77
N LYS A 45 -5.07 26.36 -29.75
CA LYS A 45 -6.31 25.65 -29.50
C LYS A 45 -5.97 24.18 -29.34
N ILE A 46 -6.31 23.60 -28.19
CA ILE A 46 -6.02 22.19 -27.92
C ILE A 46 -6.99 21.29 -28.69
N ASP A 47 -6.66 21.01 -29.96
CA ASP A 47 -7.42 20.11 -30.84
C ASP A 47 -6.59 18.97 -31.43
N GLY A 48 -5.28 18.96 -31.16
CA GLY A 48 -4.33 17.93 -31.57
C GLY A 48 -3.60 18.28 -32.86
N LEU A 49 -3.92 19.41 -33.52
CA LEU A 49 -3.33 19.82 -34.79
C LEU A 49 -2.35 20.98 -34.57
N ILE A 50 -1.07 20.74 -34.82
CA ILE A 50 -0.01 21.73 -34.54
C ILE A 50 0.13 22.67 -35.76
N ASN A 51 -0.81 23.61 -35.93
CA ASN A 51 -0.89 24.47 -37.12
C ASN A 51 -0.95 25.97 -36.82
N GLU A 52 -1.11 26.37 -35.55
CA GLU A 52 -1.21 27.76 -35.14
C GLU A 52 0.12 28.50 -35.19
N GLU A 53 0.05 29.82 -35.43
CA GLU A 53 1.21 30.70 -35.49
C GLU A 53 2.03 30.71 -34.19
N ALA A 54 1.35 30.57 -33.05
CA ALA A 54 2.00 30.51 -31.73
C ALA A 54 3.06 29.40 -31.64
N TRP A 55 2.88 28.27 -32.35
CA TRP A 55 3.88 27.20 -32.37
C TRP A 55 5.14 27.56 -33.15
N ASN A 56 5.10 28.54 -34.05
CA ASN A 56 6.22 28.90 -34.93
C ASN A 56 7.24 29.87 -34.32
N ILE A 57 6.96 30.39 -33.11
CA ILE A 57 7.87 31.33 -32.43
C ILE A 57 9.06 30.64 -31.76
N VAL A 58 8.99 29.31 -31.62
CA VAL A 58 10.02 28.43 -31.04
C VAL A 58 10.41 27.31 -32.02
N GLU A 59 11.66 26.87 -31.89
CA GLU A 59 12.18 25.72 -32.64
C GLU A 59 11.71 24.39 -32.04
N TRP A 60 11.73 23.35 -32.87
CA TRP A 60 11.49 21.97 -32.41
C TRP A 60 12.67 21.47 -31.59
N ALA A 61 12.40 20.95 -30.39
CA ALA A 61 13.35 20.10 -29.68
C ALA A 61 13.35 18.71 -30.35
N SER A 62 14.52 18.24 -30.79
CA SER A 62 14.69 16.96 -31.49
C SER A 62 15.78 16.11 -30.84
N ASP A 63 16.23 15.07 -31.57
CA ASP A 63 17.40 14.24 -31.25
C ASP A 63 17.23 13.49 -29.93
N TYR A 64 16.09 12.81 -29.83
CA TYR A 64 15.85 11.87 -28.74
C TYR A 64 16.84 10.72 -28.87
N VAL A 65 17.28 10.21 -27.72
CA VAL A 65 18.24 9.12 -27.60
C VAL A 65 17.55 7.96 -26.90
N GLU A 66 17.79 6.74 -27.38
CA GLU A 66 17.26 5.52 -26.79
C GLU A 66 17.80 5.34 -25.36
N PHE A 67 16.89 5.13 -24.42
CA PHE A 67 17.18 4.84 -23.03
C PHE A 67 17.03 3.36 -22.71
N GLU A 68 15.96 2.74 -23.23
CA GLU A 68 15.73 1.30 -23.18
C GLU A 68 15.21 0.82 -24.54
N PRO A 69 15.56 -0.40 -24.99
CA PRO A 69 16.49 -1.33 -24.36
C PRO A 69 17.98 -1.01 -24.60
N ASP A 70 18.37 -0.41 -25.72
CA ASP A 70 19.76 -0.20 -26.10
C ASP A 70 20.21 1.24 -25.74
N ASN A 71 20.64 1.45 -24.50
CA ASN A 71 20.97 2.79 -23.99
C ASN A 71 22.06 3.50 -24.82
N GLY A 72 21.76 4.71 -25.30
CA GLY A 72 22.68 5.59 -26.00
C GLY A 72 22.64 5.50 -27.54
N THR A 73 21.82 4.63 -28.13
CA THR A 73 21.62 4.56 -29.59
C THR A 73 20.56 5.55 -30.09
N PRO A 74 20.52 5.86 -31.40
CA PRO A 74 19.39 6.55 -31.98
C PRO A 74 18.11 5.69 -31.88
N PRO A 75 16.96 6.25 -31.48
CA PRO A 75 15.70 5.52 -31.40
C PRO A 75 15.20 5.10 -32.78
N THR A 76 14.38 4.05 -32.83
CA THR A 76 13.79 3.54 -34.08
C THR A 76 12.96 4.61 -34.78
N GLU A 77 12.20 5.38 -33.99
CA GLU A 77 11.34 6.47 -34.47
C GLU A 77 11.60 7.74 -33.65
N GLN A 78 11.82 8.86 -34.34
CA GLN A 78 12.12 10.12 -33.68
C GLN A 78 10.87 10.80 -33.11
N THR A 79 11.10 11.69 -32.15
CA THR A 79 10.08 12.53 -31.52
C THR A 79 10.55 13.96 -31.51
N LYS A 80 9.63 14.90 -31.68
CA LYS A 80 9.90 16.33 -31.51
C LYS A 80 8.93 16.95 -30.52
N MET A 81 9.40 18.00 -29.84
CA MET A 81 8.61 18.75 -28.86
C MET A 81 8.73 20.25 -29.08
N LYS A 82 7.65 20.99 -28.81
CA LYS A 82 7.63 22.45 -28.68
C LYS A 82 7.01 22.84 -27.35
N ILE A 83 7.53 23.92 -26.75
CA ILE A 83 6.97 24.50 -25.53
C ILE A 83 6.83 26.01 -25.73
N VAL A 84 5.65 26.55 -25.46
CA VAL A 84 5.36 28.00 -25.39
C VAL A 84 4.51 28.29 -24.15
N TYR A 85 4.43 29.54 -23.71
CA TYR A 85 3.64 29.89 -22.53
C TYR A 85 2.92 31.23 -22.66
N ASP A 86 1.90 31.43 -21.84
CA ASP A 86 1.29 32.72 -21.55
C ASP A 86 1.29 32.98 -20.02
N ASP A 87 0.67 34.07 -19.58
CA ASP A 87 0.61 34.45 -18.16
C ASP A 87 -0.09 33.41 -17.26
N LYS A 88 -0.85 32.48 -17.84
CA LYS A 88 -1.74 31.53 -17.14
C LYS A 88 -1.43 30.07 -17.44
N ASN A 89 -0.79 29.74 -18.57
CA ASN A 89 -0.66 28.38 -19.06
C ASN A 89 0.70 28.12 -19.69
N LEU A 90 1.17 26.89 -19.51
CA LEU A 90 2.21 26.27 -20.32
C LEU A 90 1.56 25.40 -21.39
N TYR A 91 1.99 25.56 -22.64
CA TYR A 91 1.54 24.77 -23.77
C TYR A 91 2.68 23.89 -24.26
N VAL A 92 2.38 22.61 -24.50
CA VAL A 92 3.36 21.64 -24.99
C VAL A 92 2.77 20.93 -26.20
N ALA A 93 3.55 20.80 -27.26
CA ALA A 93 3.19 20.05 -28.45
C ALA A 93 4.21 18.96 -28.74
N PHE A 94 3.73 17.77 -29.11
CA PHE A 94 4.55 16.64 -29.50
C PHE A 94 4.25 16.23 -30.93
N ARG A 95 5.30 15.91 -31.68
CA ARG A 95 5.23 15.22 -32.98
C ARG A 95 5.99 13.90 -32.85
N CYS A 96 5.24 12.81 -32.86
CA CYS A 96 5.74 11.45 -32.71
C CYS A 96 5.76 10.79 -34.09
N TYR A 97 6.94 10.68 -34.69
CA TYR A 97 7.05 10.04 -35.99
C TYR A 97 6.80 8.55 -35.87
N GLN A 98 6.16 7.97 -36.87
CA GLN A 98 6.04 6.53 -37.03
C GLN A 98 5.80 6.22 -38.50
N LYS A 99 6.75 5.55 -39.16
CA LYS A 99 6.68 5.27 -40.61
C LYS A 99 5.44 4.49 -41.04
N ASP A 100 4.85 3.76 -40.10
CA ASP A 100 3.67 2.94 -40.29
C ASP A 100 2.59 3.32 -39.25
N PRO A 101 1.78 4.37 -39.52
CA PRO A 101 0.77 4.87 -38.60
C PRO A 101 -0.35 3.87 -38.26
N GLU A 102 -0.58 2.86 -39.10
CA GLU A 102 -1.56 1.80 -38.83
C GLU A 102 -1.18 0.96 -37.61
N THR A 103 0.12 0.91 -37.28
CA THR A 103 0.64 0.16 -36.13
C THR A 103 0.69 0.95 -34.83
N ILE A 104 0.19 2.18 -34.82
CA ILE A 104 0.03 2.97 -33.59
C ILE A 104 -1.00 2.27 -32.70
N GLU A 105 -0.61 1.94 -31.47
CA GLU A 105 -1.49 1.25 -30.53
C GLU A 105 -2.50 2.24 -29.91
N LYS A 106 -3.79 1.98 -30.14
CA LYS A 106 -4.89 2.89 -29.76
C LYS A 106 -5.77 2.32 -28.63
N ARG A 107 -5.27 1.37 -27.85
CA ARG A 107 -5.99 0.88 -26.66
C ARG A 107 -6.31 2.04 -25.72
N LEU A 108 -7.52 2.05 -25.19
CA LEU A 108 -8.00 3.00 -24.22
C LEU A 108 -7.82 2.39 -22.82
N GLY A 109 -7.20 3.16 -21.95
CA GLY A 109 -7.17 2.94 -20.51
C GLY A 109 -8.01 4.01 -19.80
N ARG A 110 -8.16 3.86 -18.49
CA ARG A 110 -8.60 4.97 -17.62
C ARG A 110 -7.47 6.01 -17.57
N ARG A 111 -7.77 7.22 -17.09
CA ARG A 111 -6.73 8.13 -16.59
C ARG A 111 -5.68 7.36 -15.75
N ASP A 112 -4.41 7.64 -16.01
CA ASP A 112 -3.23 7.00 -15.39
C ASP A 112 -2.96 5.53 -15.80
N ASP A 113 -3.69 4.99 -16.78
CA ASP A 113 -3.42 3.67 -17.39
C ASP A 113 -3.12 3.81 -18.89
N PHE A 114 -1.90 3.46 -19.30
CA PHE A 114 -1.39 3.68 -20.66
C PHE A 114 -1.12 2.38 -21.43
N PRO A 115 -2.15 1.70 -21.96
CA PRO A 115 -2.01 0.44 -22.69
C PRO A 115 -1.55 0.61 -24.16
N GLY A 116 -0.75 1.64 -24.50
CA GLY A 116 -0.32 1.94 -25.87
C GLY A 116 0.96 2.79 -25.97
N ASP A 117 1.18 3.42 -27.14
CA ASP A 117 2.24 4.44 -27.34
C ASP A 117 1.89 5.67 -26.51
N TRP A 118 2.89 6.27 -25.88
CA TRP A 118 2.72 7.47 -25.06
C TRP A 118 3.94 8.37 -25.08
N VAL A 119 3.69 9.66 -24.83
CA VAL A 119 4.70 10.67 -24.50
C VAL A 119 4.47 11.20 -23.11
N GLU A 120 5.56 11.62 -22.48
CA GLU A 120 5.58 12.16 -21.12
C GLU A 120 6.45 13.41 -21.10
N ILE A 121 6.01 14.44 -20.40
CA ILE A 121 6.84 15.58 -20.01
C ILE A 121 7.01 15.59 -18.49
N ASN A 122 8.25 15.69 -18.03
CA ASN A 122 8.57 15.93 -16.63
C ASN A 122 9.14 17.34 -16.45
N ILE A 123 8.59 18.07 -15.47
CA ILE A 123 8.95 19.46 -15.17
C ILE A 123 9.38 19.56 -13.70
N ASP A 124 10.63 19.92 -13.45
CA ASP A 124 11.12 20.37 -12.14
C ASP A 124 11.08 21.90 -12.10
N SER A 125 9.97 22.46 -11.68
CA SER A 125 9.74 23.91 -11.67
C SER A 125 10.52 24.67 -10.60
N TYR A 126 11.18 23.98 -9.67
CA TYR A 126 12.07 24.60 -8.67
C TYR A 126 13.54 24.44 -9.00
N ASN A 127 13.86 23.65 -10.03
CA ASN A 127 15.20 23.21 -10.38
C ASN A 127 15.95 22.70 -9.14
N ASP A 128 15.29 21.80 -8.43
CA ASP A 128 15.68 21.27 -7.12
C ASP A 128 16.27 19.86 -7.17
N ASP A 129 16.35 19.30 -8.38
CA ASP A 129 16.96 18.01 -8.69
C ASP A 129 16.34 16.86 -7.87
N ARG A 130 15.11 17.03 -7.36
CA ARG A 130 14.48 16.09 -6.43
C ARG A 130 12.99 15.94 -6.64
N SER A 131 12.28 17.01 -6.95
CA SER A 131 10.84 17.05 -7.14
C SER A 131 10.48 17.45 -8.56
N GLY A 132 9.35 16.96 -9.05
CA GLY A 132 8.88 17.30 -10.38
C GLY A 132 7.44 16.89 -10.61
N PHE A 133 6.89 17.34 -11.72
CA PHE A 133 5.53 17.03 -12.16
C PHE A 133 5.62 16.24 -13.46
N SER A 134 4.94 15.11 -13.53
CA SER A 134 4.82 14.30 -14.74
C SER A 134 3.44 14.45 -15.36
N PHE A 135 3.40 14.63 -16.68
CA PHE A 135 2.19 14.59 -17.48
C PHE A 135 2.39 13.61 -18.63
N THR A 136 1.61 12.53 -18.66
CA THR A 136 1.70 11.45 -19.65
C THR A 136 0.44 11.39 -20.51
N ILE A 137 0.63 11.19 -21.81
CA ILE A 137 -0.41 11.23 -22.84
C ILE A 137 -0.21 10.04 -23.78
N SER A 138 -1.24 9.21 -23.97
CA SER A 138 -1.23 8.17 -24.98
C SER A 138 -1.67 8.68 -26.35
N ALA A 139 -1.30 7.98 -27.42
CA ALA A 139 -1.82 8.22 -28.76
C ALA A 139 -3.36 8.11 -28.84
N SER A 140 -3.99 7.33 -27.94
CA SER A 140 -5.44 7.17 -27.82
C SER A 140 -6.13 8.29 -27.04
N GLY A 141 -5.40 9.32 -26.59
CA GLY A 141 -5.95 10.46 -25.85
C GLY A 141 -6.19 10.19 -24.36
N VAL A 142 -5.65 9.08 -23.84
CA VAL A 142 -5.62 8.84 -22.40
C VAL A 142 -4.58 9.76 -21.79
N LYS A 143 -4.93 10.40 -20.68
CA LYS A 143 -4.04 11.29 -19.93
C LYS A 143 -3.73 10.70 -18.56
N GLY A 144 -2.67 11.15 -17.93
CA GLY A 144 -2.37 10.84 -16.54
C GLY A 144 -1.21 11.66 -16.02
N ASP A 145 -1.05 11.66 -14.70
CA ASP A 145 -0.27 12.65 -14.00
C ASP A 145 0.30 12.09 -12.70
N GLU A 146 1.54 12.49 -12.39
CA GLU A 146 2.24 12.01 -11.21
C GLU A 146 3.09 13.11 -10.59
N PHE A 147 3.15 13.16 -9.26
CA PHE A 147 4.14 13.97 -8.56
C PHE A 147 5.40 13.15 -8.31
N ILE A 148 6.55 13.66 -8.74
CA ILE A 148 7.85 13.02 -8.52
C ILE A 148 8.45 13.60 -7.25
N SER A 149 8.85 12.74 -6.33
CA SER A 149 9.58 13.09 -5.11
C SER A 149 10.89 12.30 -5.00
N ASN A 150 11.77 12.71 -4.07
CA ASN A 150 13.00 11.98 -3.73
C ASN A 150 13.83 11.52 -4.95
N ASN A 151 13.85 12.33 -6.01
CA ASN A 151 14.63 12.10 -7.22
C ASN A 151 14.26 10.82 -7.99
N GLY A 152 12.99 10.38 -7.94
CA GLY A 152 12.51 9.24 -8.73
C GLY A 152 11.34 8.44 -8.15
N ASN A 153 10.71 8.90 -7.06
CA ASN A 153 9.49 8.30 -6.53
C ASN A 153 8.28 8.98 -7.17
N PHE A 154 7.60 8.30 -8.08
CA PHE A 154 6.40 8.78 -8.76
C PHE A 154 5.16 8.48 -7.90
N ASP A 155 4.32 9.49 -7.71
CA ASP A 155 3.08 9.44 -6.94
C ASP A 155 1.89 9.80 -7.84
N SER A 156 1.15 8.78 -8.26
CA SER A 156 -0.01 8.89 -9.15
C SER A 156 -1.30 9.34 -8.45
N SER A 157 -1.24 9.72 -7.18
CA SER A 157 -2.40 10.28 -6.47
C SER A 157 -2.62 11.76 -6.73
N TRP A 158 -1.59 12.46 -7.19
CA TRP A 158 -1.69 13.86 -7.57
C TRP A 158 -2.49 14.00 -8.86
N ASN A 159 -3.63 14.69 -8.79
CA ASN A 159 -4.63 14.71 -9.87
C ASN A 159 -4.99 16.15 -10.33
N PRO A 160 -4.06 16.89 -10.98
CA PRO A 160 -4.28 18.26 -11.47
C PRO A 160 -5.31 18.41 -12.59
N ILE A 161 -5.77 19.64 -12.81
CA ILE A 161 -6.63 20.01 -13.95
C ILE A 161 -5.76 20.46 -15.13
N TRP A 162 -5.78 19.70 -16.22
CA TRP A 162 -5.09 20.04 -17.47
C TRP A 162 -5.80 19.43 -18.68
N TYR A 163 -5.49 19.95 -19.87
CA TYR A 163 -6.21 19.67 -21.11
C TYR A 163 -5.27 19.06 -22.14
N VAL A 164 -5.79 18.12 -22.91
CA VAL A 164 -5.04 17.45 -23.96
C VAL A 164 -5.93 17.03 -25.12
N LYS A 165 -5.37 17.08 -26.33
CA LYS A 165 -5.90 16.41 -27.51
C LYS A 165 -4.78 15.75 -28.31
N THR A 166 -5.12 14.65 -28.97
CA THR A 166 -4.22 13.92 -29.86
C THR A 166 -4.84 13.78 -31.23
N ASN A 167 -3.97 13.69 -32.24
CA ASN A 167 -4.37 13.41 -33.61
C ASN A 167 -3.40 12.38 -34.23
N ILE A 168 -3.90 11.55 -35.14
CA ILE A 168 -3.10 10.57 -35.89
C ILE A 168 -3.16 10.98 -37.35
N ASP A 169 -2.01 11.04 -38.01
CA ASP A 169 -1.87 11.42 -39.41
C ASP A 169 -0.88 10.51 -40.15
N GLU A 170 -0.54 10.86 -41.39
CA GLU A 170 0.31 10.06 -42.28
C GLU A 170 1.77 9.94 -41.80
N GLU A 171 2.23 10.84 -40.93
CA GLU A 171 3.61 10.86 -40.42
C GLU A 171 3.74 10.17 -39.05
N GLY A 172 2.62 9.89 -38.38
CA GLY A 172 2.56 9.28 -37.06
C GLY A 172 1.41 9.86 -36.23
N TRP A 173 1.74 10.52 -35.10
CA TRP A 173 0.74 11.18 -34.27
C TRP A 173 1.25 12.42 -33.56
N THR A 174 0.33 13.26 -33.13
CA THR A 174 0.57 14.51 -32.41
C THR A 174 -0.21 14.57 -31.11
N ALA A 175 0.31 15.33 -30.16
CA ALA A 175 -0.38 15.68 -28.93
C ALA A 175 -0.20 17.17 -28.66
N GLU A 176 -1.26 17.82 -28.19
CA GLU A 176 -1.23 19.19 -27.69
C GLU A 176 -1.75 19.21 -26.25
N LEU A 177 -1.01 19.89 -25.38
CA LEU A 177 -1.31 20.00 -23.96
C LEU A 177 -1.47 21.48 -23.59
N ARG A 178 -2.41 21.76 -22.69
CA ARG A 178 -2.48 23.01 -21.93
C ARG A 178 -2.46 22.69 -20.44
N ILE A 179 -1.38 23.08 -19.79
CA ILE A 179 -1.14 22.92 -18.36
C ILE A 179 -1.31 24.30 -17.71
N PRO A 180 -2.38 24.54 -16.94
CA PRO A 180 -2.51 25.77 -16.18
C PRO A 180 -1.34 25.92 -15.21
N LEU A 181 -0.73 27.10 -15.18
CA LEU A 181 0.38 27.41 -14.29
C LEU A 181 -0.04 27.30 -12.81
N SER A 182 -1.33 27.42 -12.48
CA SER A 182 -1.84 27.15 -11.13
C SER A 182 -1.65 25.70 -10.67
N GLN A 183 -1.46 24.74 -11.58
CA GLN A 183 -1.14 23.35 -11.24
C GLN A 183 0.35 23.13 -10.98
N LEU A 184 1.20 24.01 -11.50
CA LEU A 184 2.64 23.94 -11.34
C LEU A 184 3.05 24.85 -10.18
N ARG A 185 3.92 24.35 -9.32
CA ARG A 185 4.40 25.15 -8.18
C ARG A 185 5.72 25.82 -8.55
N PHE A 186 5.79 27.15 -8.58
CA PHE A 186 6.99 27.89 -9.00
C PHE A 186 7.21 29.18 -8.19
N GLY A 187 8.45 29.64 -8.13
CA GLY A 187 8.84 30.85 -7.39
C GLY A 187 8.54 32.17 -8.13
N ASN A 188 8.76 33.31 -7.48
CA ASN A 188 8.48 34.64 -8.05
C ASN A 188 9.72 35.31 -8.68
N GLU A 189 10.56 34.54 -9.38
CA GLU A 189 11.76 35.06 -10.07
C GLU A 189 11.40 35.71 -11.41
N GLU A 190 12.17 36.72 -11.81
CA GLU A 190 12.00 37.41 -13.09
C GLU A 190 12.18 36.47 -14.28
N GLU A 191 13.17 35.58 -14.21
CA GLU A 191 13.37 34.47 -15.14
C GLU A 191 13.38 33.15 -14.37
N GLN A 192 12.56 32.21 -14.81
CA GLN A 192 12.49 30.87 -14.27
C GLN A 192 13.40 29.95 -15.07
N VAL A 193 14.17 29.13 -14.35
CA VAL A 193 14.90 27.99 -14.92
C VAL A 193 14.27 26.75 -14.32
N TRP A 194 13.70 25.90 -15.16
CA TRP A 194 13.06 24.64 -14.75
C TRP A 194 13.86 23.44 -15.28
N GLY A 195 13.90 22.35 -14.54
CA GLY A 195 14.38 21.08 -15.06
C GLY A 195 13.36 20.48 -16.05
N LEU A 196 13.85 19.91 -17.15
CA LEU A 196 13.02 19.35 -18.21
C LEU A 196 13.52 17.97 -18.65
N GLN A 197 12.60 17.02 -18.70
CA GLN A 197 12.76 15.76 -19.41
C GLN A 197 11.52 15.48 -20.25
N SER A 198 11.73 14.83 -21.39
CA SER A 198 10.65 14.31 -22.20
C SER A 198 10.95 12.87 -22.59
N THR A 199 9.96 12.01 -22.47
CA THR A 199 10.07 10.58 -22.75
C THR A 199 9.02 10.19 -23.79
N ARG A 200 9.39 9.33 -24.74
CA ARG A 200 8.43 8.57 -25.54
C ARG A 200 8.60 7.09 -25.28
N ARG A 201 7.50 6.37 -25.12
CA ARG A 201 7.49 4.90 -25.19
C ARG A 201 6.90 4.44 -26.52
N TYR A 202 7.77 4.06 -27.44
CA TYR A 202 7.35 3.42 -28.68
C TYR A 202 6.90 1.96 -28.43
N PHE A 203 5.58 1.79 -28.31
CA PHE A 203 4.95 0.54 -27.87
C PHE A 203 5.30 -0.66 -28.75
N LYS A 204 5.36 -0.51 -30.08
CA LYS A 204 5.61 -1.62 -31.02
C LYS A 204 6.94 -2.34 -30.79
N ASN A 205 7.98 -1.61 -30.38
CA ASN A 205 9.30 -2.16 -30.08
C ASN A 205 9.58 -2.33 -28.57
N GLU A 206 8.70 -1.81 -27.71
CA GLU A 206 8.96 -1.64 -26.27
C GLU A 206 10.29 -0.92 -26.08
N GLU A 207 10.36 0.24 -26.72
CA GLU A 207 11.51 1.14 -26.74
C GLU A 207 11.11 2.42 -26.01
N ARG A 208 12.03 2.95 -25.19
CA ARG A 208 11.88 4.24 -24.52
C ARG A 208 13.00 5.14 -24.98
N SER A 209 12.66 6.34 -25.41
CA SER A 209 13.62 7.37 -25.82
C SER A 209 13.42 8.64 -25.01
N LEU A 210 14.52 9.33 -24.73
CA LEU A 210 14.57 10.52 -23.89
C LEU A 210 15.10 11.71 -24.68
N TRP A 211 14.57 12.89 -24.40
CA TRP A 211 15.12 14.14 -24.92
C TRP A 211 16.48 14.43 -24.28
N GLN A 212 16.55 14.48 -22.95
CA GLN A 212 17.82 14.56 -22.22
C GLN A 212 18.38 13.15 -22.06
N PRO A 213 19.51 12.80 -22.70
CA PRO A 213 20.07 11.46 -22.61
C PRO A 213 20.52 11.15 -21.19
N LEU A 214 20.24 9.94 -20.72
CA LEU A 214 20.63 9.47 -19.39
C LEU A 214 21.49 8.21 -19.51
N PRO A 215 22.46 7.98 -18.62
CA PRO A 215 23.16 6.70 -18.56
C PRO A 215 22.18 5.59 -18.15
N ALA A 216 22.43 4.34 -18.55
CA ALA A 216 21.56 3.20 -18.22
C ALA A 216 21.29 2.98 -16.72
N ASN A 217 22.10 3.57 -15.83
CA ASN A 217 22.04 3.43 -14.38
C ASN A 217 22.27 4.78 -13.69
N PRO A 218 21.38 5.77 -13.89
CA PRO A 218 21.58 7.10 -13.34
C PRO A 218 21.46 7.07 -11.80
N PRO A 219 22.09 8.02 -11.09
CA PRO A 219 21.98 8.11 -9.63
C PRO A 219 20.60 8.59 -9.15
N GLY A 220 19.82 9.21 -10.03
CA GLY A 220 18.39 9.46 -9.86
C GLY A 220 17.79 10.00 -11.17
N TRP A 221 16.49 10.28 -11.15
CA TRP A 221 15.74 10.69 -12.34
C TRP A 221 15.76 12.21 -12.56
N VAL A 222 15.23 12.95 -11.59
CA VAL A 222 15.03 14.42 -11.65
C VAL A 222 16.36 15.17 -11.75
N SER A 223 17.37 14.75 -10.99
CA SER A 223 18.69 15.42 -10.94
C SER A 223 19.42 15.45 -12.28
N GLU A 224 19.04 14.55 -13.20
CA GLU A 224 19.66 14.41 -14.50
C GLU A 224 18.87 15.09 -15.63
N PHE A 225 17.80 15.83 -15.30
CA PHE A 225 17.02 16.57 -16.27
C PHE A 225 17.86 17.62 -16.99
N GLY A 226 17.48 17.95 -18.24
CA GLY A 226 17.98 19.12 -18.94
C GLY A 226 17.34 20.40 -18.38
N GLU A 227 17.53 21.53 -19.03
CA GLU A 227 17.02 22.82 -18.57
C GLU A 227 16.00 23.43 -19.55
N LEU A 228 14.95 24.02 -19.00
CA LEU A 228 13.97 24.86 -19.68
C LEU A 228 14.20 26.31 -19.24
N ARG A 229 14.53 27.18 -20.20
CA ARG A 229 14.85 28.62 -20.00
C ARG A 229 13.94 29.51 -20.85
N GLY A 230 13.97 30.83 -20.61
CA GLY A 230 13.19 31.80 -21.37
C GLY A 230 11.76 32.02 -20.84
N ILE A 231 11.43 31.41 -19.70
CA ILE A 231 10.19 31.66 -18.96
C ILE A 231 10.39 32.93 -18.12
N LYS A 232 9.69 34.01 -18.44
CA LYS A 232 9.90 35.34 -17.87
C LYS A 232 8.58 35.97 -17.44
N GLY A 233 8.62 36.75 -16.37
CA GLY A 233 7.48 37.55 -15.93
C GLY A 233 6.28 36.76 -15.38
N LEU A 234 6.46 35.46 -15.08
CA LEU A 234 5.39 34.67 -14.49
C LEU A 234 5.06 35.15 -13.08
N LYS A 235 3.76 35.29 -12.82
CA LYS A 235 3.25 35.63 -11.49
C LYS A 235 2.59 34.41 -10.86
N PRO A 236 2.91 34.09 -9.59
CA PRO A 236 2.18 33.12 -8.80
C PRO A 236 0.66 33.28 -8.88
N GLN A 237 -0.04 32.18 -9.17
CA GLN A 237 -1.50 32.16 -9.27
C GLN A 237 -2.07 31.53 -8.01
N LYS A 238 -3.01 32.21 -7.34
CA LYS A 238 -3.77 31.60 -6.25
C LYS A 238 -4.75 30.60 -6.84
N GLN A 239 -4.85 29.42 -6.23
CA GLN A 239 -5.79 28.38 -6.62
C GLN A 239 -6.83 28.22 -5.52
N LEU A 240 -8.11 28.33 -5.86
CA LEU A 240 -9.21 27.95 -4.99
C LEU A 240 -10.10 26.95 -5.74
N GLU A 241 -10.11 25.72 -5.25
CA GLU A 241 -11.01 24.68 -5.74
C GLU A 241 -11.98 24.31 -4.64
N ILE A 242 -13.26 24.30 -4.98
CA ILE A 242 -14.33 23.89 -4.06
C ILE A 242 -15.14 22.81 -4.75
N GLN A 243 -15.33 21.69 -4.07
CA GLN A 243 -16.00 20.51 -4.61
C GLN A 243 -17.05 20.02 -3.60
N PRO A 244 -18.27 20.59 -3.61
CA PRO A 244 -19.39 19.96 -2.96
C PRO A 244 -19.71 18.61 -3.61
N TYR A 245 -20.22 17.70 -2.80
CA TYR A 245 -20.77 16.46 -3.30
C TYR A 245 -21.99 16.02 -2.52
N THR A 246 -22.75 15.15 -3.16
CA THR A 246 -23.92 14.50 -2.57
C THR A 246 -23.88 13.02 -2.90
N VAL A 247 -24.18 12.20 -1.90
CA VAL A 247 -24.23 10.73 -2.00
C VAL A 247 -25.60 10.27 -1.57
N GLY A 248 -26.29 9.58 -2.46
CA GLY A 248 -27.44 8.75 -2.10
C GLY A 248 -27.02 7.30 -2.08
N GLN A 249 -27.31 6.60 -0.99
CA GLN A 249 -27.04 5.18 -0.81
C GLN A 249 -28.33 4.45 -0.43
N LEU A 250 -28.55 3.29 -1.05
CA LEU A 250 -29.61 2.35 -0.73
C LEU A 250 -29.00 0.96 -0.55
N ASP A 251 -29.05 0.46 0.66
CA ASP A 251 -28.69 -0.92 0.98
C ASP A 251 -29.93 -1.79 0.98
N THR A 252 -29.81 -2.99 0.44
CA THR A 252 -30.85 -4.02 0.44
C THR A 252 -30.25 -5.32 0.90
N PHE A 253 -30.91 -5.99 1.83
CA PHE A 253 -30.39 -7.21 2.46
C PHE A 253 -31.55 -8.11 2.86
N LYS A 254 -31.24 -9.34 3.30
CA LYS A 254 -32.26 -10.24 3.81
C LYS A 254 -32.84 -9.68 5.12
N GLU A 255 -34.16 -9.56 5.17
CA GLU A 255 -34.90 -9.21 6.39
C GLU A 255 -34.71 -10.31 7.44
N GLU A 256 -34.48 -9.90 8.68
CA GLU A 256 -34.41 -10.79 9.84
C GLU A 256 -35.66 -10.59 10.71
N GLU A 257 -36.47 -11.63 10.81
CA GLU A 257 -37.71 -11.59 11.58
C GLU A 257 -37.45 -11.19 13.03
N GLY A 258 -38.19 -10.19 13.52
CA GLY A 258 -38.03 -9.67 14.87
C GLY A 258 -36.90 -8.65 15.03
N ASN A 259 -35.95 -8.53 14.09
CA ASN A 259 -34.82 -7.60 14.21
C ASN A 259 -35.20 -6.20 13.68
N PRO A 260 -35.30 -5.16 14.54
CA PRO A 260 -35.73 -3.82 14.12
C PRO A 260 -34.74 -3.11 13.19
N PHE A 261 -33.47 -3.52 13.17
CA PHE A 261 -32.41 -2.90 12.37
C PHE A 261 -32.17 -3.62 11.04
N ARG A 262 -32.84 -4.76 10.82
CA ARG A 262 -32.67 -5.59 9.63
C ARG A 262 -34.02 -5.86 8.97
N ASP A 263 -34.73 -4.80 8.60
CA ASP A 263 -36.06 -4.82 7.94
C ASP A 263 -36.01 -5.05 6.40
N GLY A 264 -34.81 -5.27 5.85
CA GLY A 264 -34.55 -5.56 4.45
C GLY A 264 -34.01 -4.38 3.62
N ARG A 265 -34.03 -3.14 4.14
CA ARG A 265 -33.49 -1.97 3.41
C ARG A 265 -32.96 -0.87 4.33
N ASP A 266 -31.93 -0.17 3.90
CA ASP A 266 -31.43 1.04 4.58
C ASP A 266 -31.12 2.13 3.55
N SER A 267 -31.38 3.39 3.87
CA SER A 267 -31.21 4.52 2.96
C SER A 267 -30.51 5.68 3.64
N LYS A 268 -29.41 6.13 3.03
CA LYS A 268 -28.59 7.22 3.56
C LYS A 268 -28.40 8.32 2.53
N LEU A 269 -28.49 9.56 2.98
CA LEU A 269 -28.15 10.75 2.20
C LEU A 269 -27.02 11.50 2.90
N THR A 270 -25.88 11.62 2.22
CA THR A 270 -24.70 12.31 2.75
C THR A 270 -24.41 13.52 1.86
N VAL A 271 -24.15 14.67 2.49
CA VAL A 271 -23.65 15.88 1.85
C VAL A 271 -22.33 16.25 2.49
N GLY A 272 -21.34 16.58 1.67
CA GLY A 272 -20.05 17.03 2.14
C GLY A 272 -19.40 18.03 1.19
N LEU A 273 -18.28 18.56 1.63
CA LEU A 273 -17.57 19.62 0.94
C LEU A 273 -16.06 19.39 1.04
N ASP A 274 -15.41 19.31 -0.10
CA ASP A 274 -13.96 19.35 -0.19
C ASP A 274 -13.52 20.72 -0.72
N ALA A 275 -12.43 21.24 -0.20
CA ALA A 275 -11.83 22.47 -0.70
C ALA A 275 -10.31 22.37 -0.72
N LYS A 276 -9.69 23.01 -1.71
CA LYS A 276 -8.25 23.10 -1.86
C LYS A 276 -7.86 24.54 -2.13
N ILE A 277 -7.00 25.06 -1.28
CA ILE A 277 -6.61 26.47 -1.26
C ILE A 277 -5.08 26.55 -1.38
N GLY A 278 -4.60 27.11 -2.47
CA GLY A 278 -3.20 27.51 -2.63
C GLY A 278 -2.90 28.74 -1.77
N ILE A 279 -2.32 28.52 -0.58
CA ILE A 279 -1.93 29.60 0.34
C ILE A 279 -0.77 30.40 -0.28
N THR A 280 0.19 29.66 -0.83
CA THR A 280 1.22 30.15 -1.75
C THR A 280 1.29 29.16 -2.92
N ASN A 281 2.11 29.45 -3.94
CA ASN A 281 2.38 28.46 -4.98
C ASN A 281 2.99 27.16 -4.43
N ASP A 282 3.65 27.23 -3.28
CA ASP A 282 4.46 26.15 -2.71
C ASP A 282 3.70 25.36 -1.62
N LEU A 283 2.61 25.91 -1.10
CA LEU A 283 1.90 25.45 0.10
C LEU A 283 0.38 25.42 -0.14
N THR A 284 -0.22 24.25 0.03
CA THR A 284 -1.66 24.03 -0.14
C THR A 284 -2.32 23.70 1.19
N LEU A 285 -3.55 24.18 1.36
CA LEU A 285 -4.47 23.81 2.43
C LEU A 285 -5.63 23.02 1.82
N ASP A 286 -5.67 21.73 2.11
CA ASP A 286 -6.78 20.84 1.76
C ASP A 286 -7.73 20.76 2.97
N LEU A 287 -9.03 20.93 2.73
CA LEU A 287 -10.09 20.88 3.74
C LEU A 287 -11.15 19.89 3.30
N THR A 288 -11.69 19.13 4.24
CA THR A 288 -12.85 18.27 3.99
C THR A 288 -13.80 18.33 5.18
N VAL A 289 -15.09 18.35 4.88
CA VAL A 289 -16.19 18.32 5.85
C VAL A 289 -17.09 17.14 5.50
N ASN A 290 -17.36 16.29 6.51
CA ASN A 290 -18.14 15.07 6.37
C ASN A 290 -17.70 14.16 5.21
N PRO A 291 -16.39 13.86 5.05
CA PRO A 291 -15.85 13.14 3.89
C PRO A 291 -16.54 11.79 3.60
N ASP A 292 -16.92 11.57 2.35
CA ASP A 292 -17.36 10.27 1.85
C ASP A 292 -16.21 9.52 1.16
N PHE A 293 -15.94 8.33 1.68
CA PHE A 293 -14.91 7.42 1.21
C PHE A 293 -15.46 6.14 0.55
N GLY A 294 -16.78 6.05 0.33
CA GLY A 294 -17.44 4.88 -0.24
C GLY A 294 -17.08 4.55 -1.70
N GLN A 295 -16.28 5.40 -2.36
CA GLN A 295 -15.79 5.20 -3.73
C GLN A 295 -14.50 4.37 -3.83
N VAL A 296 -13.92 4.01 -2.69
CA VAL A 296 -12.67 3.26 -2.64
C VAL A 296 -12.95 1.79 -2.95
N ASP A 297 -12.17 1.19 -3.87
CA ASP A 297 -12.20 -0.27 -4.11
C ASP A 297 -12.20 -0.99 -2.76
N ALA A 298 -13.17 -1.89 -2.53
CA ALA A 298 -13.22 -2.69 -1.32
C ALA A 298 -11.88 -3.40 -1.09
N ASP A 299 -11.46 -3.50 0.17
CA ASP A 299 -10.25 -4.23 0.51
C ASP A 299 -10.42 -5.72 0.11
N PRO A 300 -9.38 -6.38 -0.39
CA PRO A 300 -9.47 -7.79 -0.74
C PRO A 300 -9.75 -8.65 0.50
N GLY A 301 -10.46 -9.76 0.33
CA GLY A 301 -10.65 -10.74 1.39
C GLY A 301 -9.30 -11.30 1.86
N ALA A 302 -9.05 -11.30 3.17
CA ALA A 302 -7.83 -11.81 3.77
C ALA A 302 -8.10 -12.37 5.18
N ILE A 303 -7.40 -13.44 5.55
CA ILE A 303 -7.47 -14.08 6.87
C ILE A 303 -6.06 -14.17 7.44
N ALA A 304 -5.90 -13.73 8.68
CA ALA A 304 -4.64 -13.81 9.42
C ALA A 304 -4.79 -14.75 10.62
N LEU A 305 -4.25 -15.98 10.51
CA LEU A 305 -4.25 -16.96 11.60
C LEU A 305 -3.19 -16.67 12.68
N ASP A 306 -2.21 -15.83 12.37
CA ASP A 306 -1.17 -15.42 13.33
C ASP A 306 -1.69 -14.43 14.37
N GLY A 307 -2.89 -13.87 14.18
CA GLY A 307 -3.58 -12.97 15.11
C GLY A 307 -3.18 -11.51 14.97
N PHE A 308 -2.27 -11.16 14.05
CA PHE A 308 -1.89 -9.76 13.83
C PHE A 308 -2.87 -9.04 12.92
N GLU A 309 -2.97 -7.72 13.10
CA GLU A 309 -3.70 -6.85 12.19
C GLU A 309 -3.09 -6.87 10.78
N ILE A 310 -3.97 -6.89 9.77
CA ILE A 310 -3.60 -6.83 8.36
C ILE A 310 -3.42 -5.36 7.95
N PHE A 311 -2.26 -5.06 7.36
CA PHE A 311 -2.00 -3.74 6.79
C PHE A 311 -2.75 -3.57 5.46
N PHE A 312 -3.65 -2.59 5.40
CA PHE A 312 -4.30 -2.16 4.16
C PHE A 312 -3.75 -0.82 3.67
N GLN A 313 -3.47 -0.71 2.37
CA GLN A 313 -3.02 0.56 1.81
C GLN A 313 -4.14 1.61 1.87
N GLU A 314 -3.79 2.85 2.20
CA GLU A 314 -4.72 3.98 2.09
C GLU A 314 -5.12 4.22 0.63
N ARG A 315 -6.41 4.45 0.38
CA ARG A 315 -6.99 4.68 -0.95
C ARG A 315 -7.88 5.92 -1.01
N ARG A 316 -8.17 6.55 0.14
CA ARG A 316 -8.99 7.76 0.25
C ARG A 316 -8.23 8.99 -0.27
N PRO A 317 -8.72 9.70 -1.31
CA PRO A 317 -7.96 10.76 -1.99
C PRO A 317 -7.35 11.82 -1.06
N PHE A 318 -8.11 12.28 -0.06
CA PHE A 318 -7.64 13.25 0.94
C PHE A 318 -6.35 12.81 1.65
N PHE A 319 -6.20 11.52 1.97
CA PHE A 319 -5.03 10.99 2.69
C PHE A 319 -3.91 10.49 1.77
N VAL A 320 -4.22 10.14 0.51
CA VAL A 320 -3.19 9.68 -0.45
C VAL A 320 -2.45 10.87 -1.06
N GLU A 321 -3.13 11.96 -1.38
CA GLU A 321 -2.47 13.13 -1.95
C GLU A 321 -1.42 13.71 -0.99
N ASN A 322 -0.21 13.99 -1.49
CA ASN A 322 0.93 14.48 -0.70
C ASN A 322 1.35 13.54 0.45
N LYS A 323 0.96 12.25 0.42
CA LYS A 323 1.34 11.25 1.44
C LYS A 323 2.85 11.17 1.64
N ASN A 324 3.65 11.40 0.59
CA ASN A 324 5.11 11.41 0.66
C ASN A 324 5.70 12.35 1.72
N ILE A 325 4.98 13.43 2.10
CA ILE A 325 5.42 14.33 3.17
C ILE A 325 5.26 13.65 4.55
N PHE A 326 4.15 12.94 4.76
CA PHE A 326 3.78 12.34 6.04
C PHE A 326 4.29 10.90 6.22
N ASP A 327 4.79 10.25 5.17
CA ASP A 327 5.33 8.88 5.23
C ASP A 327 6.61 8.85 6.07
N PHE A 328 6.55 8.26 7.27
CA PHE A 328 7.67 8.14 8.20
C PHE A 328 7.84 6.69 8.64
N ARG A 329 8.50 5.91 7.79
CA ARG A 329 8.81 4.51 8.08
C ARG A 329 10.12 4.39 8.85
N PHE A 330 10.05 3.85 10.05
CA PHE A 330 11.19 3.74 10.97
C PHE A 330 11.62 2.29 11.20
N GLY A 331 10.69 1.34 11.16
CA GLY A 331 10.96 -0.09 11.14
C GLY A 331 11.14 -0.60 9.71
N GLY A 332 11.71 -1.79 9.54
CA GLY A 332 11.59 -2.49 8.27
C GLY A 332 10.12 -2.88 7.98
N GLY A 333 9.72 -2.98 6.72
CA GLY A 333 8.34 -3.39 6.37
C GLY A 333 7.32 -2.24 6.39
N GLN A 334 6.22 -2.42 7.11
CA GLN A 334 5.06 -1.49 7.12
C GLN A 334 4.99 -0.59 8.35
N ASP A 335 5.95 -0.65 9.28
CA ASP A 335 5.88 0.15 10.51
C ASP A 335 6.07 1.63 10.21
N ASN A 336 5.08 2.43 10.64
CA ASN A 336 4.96 3.82 10.24
C ASN A 336 4.37 4.63 11.40
N LEU A 337 4.87 5.84 11.62
CA LEU A 337 4.29 6.74 12.62
C LEU A 337 2.92 7.28 12.20
N PHE A 338 2.60 7.27 10.90
CA PHE A 338 1.31 7.70 10.39
C PHE A 338 0.68 6.65 9.46
N PHE A 339 -0.48 6.17 9.88
CA PHE A 339 -1.35 5.22 9.18
C PHE A 339 -2.78 5.75 9.19
N SER A 340 -3.13 6.53 8.17
CA SER A 340 -4.40 7.27 8.07
C SER A 340 -5.66 6.40 8.19
N ARG A 341 -5.59 5.09 7.87
CA ARG A 341 -6.70 4.13 8.02
C ARG A 341 -7.20 4.00 9.47
N ARG A 342 -6.44 4.48 10.47
CA ARG A 342 -6.89 4.61 11.86
C ARG A 342 -7.97 5.68 12.04
N ILE A 343 -7.97 6.72 11.19
CA ILE A 343 -8.93 7.83 11.26
C ILE A 343 -10.22 7.39 10.55
N GLY A 344 -11.33 7.35 11.29
CA GLY A 344 -12.62 6.85 10.81
C GLY A 344 -12.67 5.33 10.70
N ARG A 345 -11.93 4.61 11.56
CA ARG A 345 -11.96 3.13 11.64
C ARG A 345 -13.28 2.64 12.24
N THR A 346 -13.50 1.33 12.24
CA THR A 346 -14.62 0.69 12.97
C THR A 346 -14.55 1.00 14.47
N PRO A 347 -15.69 1.33 15.12
CA PRO A 347 -15.77 1.50 16.57
C PRO A 347 -15.15 0.33 17.34
N GLN A 348 -14.49 0.63 18.46
CA GLN A 348 -13.82 -0.38 19.28
C GLN A 348 -14.61 -0.79 20.53
N GLY A 349 -15.60 0.02 20.92
CA GLY A 349 -16.52 -0.30 22.00
C GLY A 349 -17.41 -1.49 21.65
N PHE A 350 -17.89 -2.13 22.71
CA PHE A 350 -18.89 -3.18 22.66
C PHE A 350 -20.15 -2.68 23.37
N THR A 351 -21.28 -3.34 23.12
CA THR A 351 -22.54 -3.02 23.79
C THR A 351 -22.84 -3.99 24.92
N THR A 352 -23.79 -3.62 25.77
CA THR A 352 -24.37 -4.50 26.79
C THR A 352 -25.62 -5.25 26.31
N SER A 353 -25.90 -5.24 25.00
CA SER A 353 -27.09 -5.88 24.43
C SER A 353 -27.19 -7.35 24.84
N ASP A 354 -28.37 -7.74 25.32
CA ASP A 354 -28.65 -9.11 25.74
C ASP A 354 -29.79 -9.72 24.92
N ALA A 355 -29.45 -10.66 24.04
CA ALA A 355 -30.41 -11.36 23.21
C ALA A 355 -31.45 -12.14 24.05
N SER A 356 -31.13 -12.57 25.27
CA SER A 356 -32.08 -13.23 26.18
C SER A 356 -33.17 -12.30 26.70
N ARG A 357 -32.96 -10.98 26.60
CA ARG A 357 -33.92 -9.91 26.92
C ARG A 357 -34.64 -9.38 25.68
N GLY A 358 -34.47 -10.05 24.55
CA GLY A 358 -35.06 -9.68 23.27
C GLY A 358 -34.41 -8.46 22.64
N GLU A 359 -33.16 -8.17 22.99
CA GLU A 359 -32.41 -7.02 22.47
C GLU A 359 -31.62 -7.39 21.21
N PHE A 360 -31.65 -6.49 20.23
CA PHE A 360 -30.78 -6.47 19.06
C PHE A 360 -29.91 -5.23 19.12
N GLU A 361 -28.74 -5.28 18.48
CA GLU A 361 -27.80 -4.16 18.40
C GLU A 361 -27.54 -3.77 16.94
N ASN A 362 -27.35 -2.47 16.72
CA ASN A 362 -26.87 -1.90 15.47
C ASN A 362 -25.66 -1.01 15.77
N ILE A 363 -24.47 -1.55 15.52
CA ILE A 363 -23.21 -0.85 15.73
C ILE A 363 -22.76 -0.22 14.40
N PRO A 364 -22.44 1.09 14.37
CA PRO A 364 -21.88 1.72 13.19
C PRO A 364 -20.63 0.99 12.67
N THR A 365 -20.51 0.83 11.36
CA THR A 365 -19.37 0.11 10.76
C THR A 365 -18.08 0.92 10.74
N ASN A 366 -18.16 2.25 10.78
CA ASN A 366 -17.05 3.18 10.74
C ASN A 366 -17.38 4.42 11.56
N SER A 367 -16.38 5.01 12.21
CA SER A 367 -16.53 6.31 12.88
C SER A 367 -16.58 7.46 11.88
N THR A 368 -17.50 8.37 12.10
CA THR A 368 -17.76 9.54 11.28
C THR A 368 -16.65 10.56 11.46
N ILE A 369 -16.00 10.95 10.37
CA ILE A 369 -15.05 12.06 10.38
C ILE A 369 -15.86 13.35 10.24
N LEU A 370 -15.87 14.19 11.27
CA LEU A 370 -16.56 15.48 11.23
C LEU A 370 -15.91 16.43 10.22
N GLY A 371 -14.58 16.42 10.19
CA GLY A 371 -13.79 17.14 9.22
C GLY A 371 -12.30 16.87 9.37
N ALA A 372 -11.54 17.27 8.36
CA ALA A 372 -10.09 17.25 8.40
C ALA A 372 -9.51 18.43 7.61
N ALA A 373 -8.35 18.89 8.06
CA ALA A 373 -7.55 19.92 7.41
C ALA A 373 -6.12 19.41 7.24
N LYS A 374 -5.55 19.64 6.05
CA LYS A 374 -4.17 19.25 5.73
C LYS A 374 -3.47 20.41 5.05
N PHE A 375 -2.54 21.03 5.76
CA PHE A 375 -1.64 22.03 5.23
C PHE A 375 -0.32 21.37 4.83
N SER A 376 0.07 21.43 3.56
CA SER A 376 1.30 20.78 3.14
C SER A 376 1.95 21.42 1.92
N GLY A 377 3.25 21.22 1.78
CA GLY A 377 3.98 21.63 0.59
C GLY A 377 5.48 21.73 0.80
N LYS A 378 6.18 22.18 -0.25
CA LYS A 378 7.64 22.32 -0.25
C LYS A 378 8.01 23.69 -0.79
N THR A 379 8.72 24.45 0.04
CA THR A 379 9.20 25.79 -0.30
C THR A 379 10.44 25.71 -1.18
N LYS A 380 10.66 26.73 -2.03
CA LYS A 380 11.90 26.91 -2.82
C LYS A 380 13.19 26.77 -1.99
N ASN A 381 13.18 27.23 -0.74
CA ASN A 381 14.36 27.15 0.13
C ASN A 381 14.63 25.73 0.65
N GLY A 382 13.87 24.71 0.23
CA GLY A 382 14.08 23.32 0.60
C GLY A 382 13.43 22.94 1.93
N TRP A 383 12.47 23.70 2.44
CA TRP A 383 11.63 23.26 3.56
C TRP A 383 10.41 22.50 3.04
N SER A 384 10.20 21.27 3.48
CA SER A 384 8.95 20.54 3.34
C SER A 384 8.19 20.62 4.66
N ILE A 385 6.93 21.03 4.63
CA ILE A 385 6.07 21.21 5.80
C ILE A 385 4.79 20.43 5.57
N GLY A 386 4.30 19.73 6.59
CA GLY A 386 3.01 19.06 6.60
C GLY A 386 2.36 19.18 7.96
N VAL A 387 1.10 19.58 8.02
CA VAL A 387 0.26 19.56 9.22
C VAL A 387 -1.08 18.97 8.81
N LEU A 388 -1.52 17.91 9.49
CA LEU A 388 -2.83 17.30 9.29
C LEU A 388 -3.54 17.26 10.64
N GLU A 389 -4.77 17.74 10.65
CA GLU A 389 -5.69 17.71 11.79
C GLU A 389 -6.98 17.03 11.36
N SER A 390 -7.52 16.12 12.18
CA SER A 390 -8.82 15.50 11.96
C SER A 390 -9.54 15.23 13.28
N ILE A 391 -10.87 15.29 13.25
CA ILE A 391 -11.73 15.00 14.39
C ILE A 391 -12.78 13.98 13.94
N THR A 392 -12.94 12.91 14.71
CA THR A 392 -14.05 11.95 14.57
C THR A 392 -15.10 12.18 15.63
N ASP A 393 -16.36 11.94 15.30
CA ASP A 393 -17.49 12.08 16.22
C ASP A 393 -17.52 10.96 17.26
N LYS A 394 -18.39 11.13 18.27
CA LYS A 394 -18.87 10.03 19.09
C LYS A 394 -19.75 9.11 18.26
N GLU A 395 -19.55 7.81 18.41
CA GLU A 395 -20.42 6.81 17.78
C GLU A 395 -21.24 6.09 18.82
N PHE A 396 -22.52 5.92 18.54
CA PHE A 396 -23.46 5.21 19.40
C PHE A 396 -23.94 3.96 18.68
N ALA A 397 -23.97 2.85 19.42
CA ALA A 397 -24.71 1.68 19.01
C ALA A 397 -26.16 1.83 19.45
N GLU A 398 -27.09 1.56 18.54
CA GLU A 398 -28.51 1.53 18.86
C GLU A 398 -28.87 0.12 19.33
N ILE A 399 -29.51 0.03 20.50
CA ILE A 399 -30.06 -1.22 21.03
C ILE A 399 -31.58 -1.13 20.93
N GLY A 400 -32.17 -2.10 20.24
CA GLY A 400 -33.58 -2.14 19.88
C GLY A 400 -34.22 -3.46 20.29
N LEU A 401 -35.46 -3.40 20.76
CA LEU A 401 -36.21 -4.60 21.13
C LEU A 401 -36.75 -5.35 19.92
N ASN A 402 -36.93 -6.66 20.12
CA ASN A 402 -37.57 -7.54 19.16
C ASN A 402 -38.94 -6.99 18.76
N THR A 403 -39.18 -6.89 17.46
CA THR A 403 -40.43 -6.34 16.91
C THR A 403 -41.62 -7.31 17.03
N ASN A 404 -41.37 -8.59 17.35
CA ASN A 404 -42.40 -9.60 17.58
C ASN A 404 -42.88 -9.59 19.05
N PRO A 405 -44.14 -9.17 19.31
CA PRO A 405 -44.68 -9.10 20.67
C PRO A 405 -44.77 -10.45 21.38
N ASP A 406 -44.99 -11.54 20.63
CA ASP A 406 -45.15 -12.88 21.20
C ASP A 406 -43.82 -13.34 21.81
N VAL A 407 -42.70 -13.08 21.13
CA VAL A 407 -41.36 -13.34 21.66
C VAL A 407 -41.14 -12.55 22.94
N LEU A 408 -41.41 -11.24 22.93
CA LEU A 408 -41.20 -10.38 24.10
C LEU A 408 -42.04 -10.81 25.31
N ASN A 409 -43.28 -11.27 25.09
CA ASN A 409 -44.19 -11.69 26.17
C ASN A 409 -43.75 -13.00 26.85
N GLU A 410 -42.96 -13.83 26.17
CA GLU A 410 -42.43 -15.10 26.70
C GLU A 410 -41.11 -14.92 27.48
N LEU A 411 -40.47 -13.75 27.40
CA LEU A 411 -39.21 -13.50 28.07
C LEU A 411 -39.39 -13.26 29.57
N PRO A 412 -38.51 -13.83 30.42
CA PRO A 412 -38.55 -13.62 31.86
C PRO A 412 -38.25 -12.18 32.27
N GLU A 413 -37.45 -11.46 31.47
CA GLU A 413 -37.17 -10.04 31.62
C GLU A 413 -37.00 -9.42 30.23
N VAL A 414 -37.67 -8.28 29.98
CA VAL A 414 -37.56 -7.55 28.72
C VAL A 414 -36.54 -6.43 28.85
N GLY A 415 -35.76 -6.21 27.79
CA GLY A 415 -34.80 -5.13 27.68
C GLY A 415 -35.44 -3.74 27.52
N GLN A 416 -34.64 -2.76 27.13
CA GLN A 416 -35.11 -1.42 26.76
C GLN A 416 -34.34 -0.87 25.57
N ASN A 417 -35.04 -0.12 24.71
CA ASN A 417 -34.40 0.63 23.64
C ASN A 417 -33.47 1.70 24.25
N ARG A 418 -32.22 1.74 23.80
CA ARG A 418 -31.21 2.68 24.29
C ARG A 418 -30.10 2.88 23.27
N GLU A 419 -29.28 3.88 23.51
CA GLU A 419 -28.04 4.10 22.78
C GLU A 419 -26.87 3.93 23.74
N GLU A 420 -25.81 3.28 23.28
CA GLU A 420 -24.58 3.10 24.03
C GLU A 420 -23.39 3.63 23.26
N LEU A 421 -22.53 4.41 23.92
CA LEU A 421 -21.34 4.99 23.30
C LEU A 421 -20.32 3.88 22.99
N VAL A 422 -19.98 3.69 21.72
CA VAL A 422 -19.03 2.67 21.24
C VAL A 422 -17.74 3.24 20.67
N GLU A 423 -17.69 4.52 20.34
CA GLU A 423 -16.42 5.20 20.03
C GLU A 423 -16.46 6.64 20.59
N PRO A 424 -15.39 7.12 21.23
CA PRO A 424 -15.34 8.46 21.79
C PRO A 424 -14.97 9.49 20.72
N LEU A 425 -15.35 10.75 20.98
CA LEU A 425 -14.83 11.89 20.24
C LEU A 425 -13.30 11.86 20.28
N THR A 426 -12.66 11.80 19.11
CA THR A 426 -11.21 11.65 19.01
C THR A 426 -10.61 12.70 18.08
N ASN A 427 -9.53 13.32 18.55
CA ASN A 427 -8.70 14.25 17.81
C ASN A 427 -7.40 13.57 17.36
N TYR A 428 -7.02 13.84 16.11
CA TYR A 428 -5.82 13.32 15.47
C TYR A 428 -5.01 14.47 14.86
N LEU A 429 -3.75 14.61 15.29
CA LEU A 429 -2.81 15.61 14.79
C LEU A 429 -1.56 14.93 14.26
N VAL A 430 -1.06 15.40 13.12
CA VAL A 430 0.24 15.02 12.55
C VAL A 430 0.96 16.28 12.10
N GLY A 431 2.16 16.51 12.61
CA GLY A 431 3.06 17.58 12.17
C GLY A 431 4.35 17.01 11.60
N ARG A 432 4.80 17.52 10.46
CA ARG A 432 6.03 17.14 9.78
C ARG A 432 6.78 18.38 9.32
N VAL A 433 8.09 18.39 9.55
CA VAL A 433 8.99 19.37 8.96
C VAL A 433 10.28 18.69 8.49
N GLN A 434 10.73 19.04 7.29
CA GLN A 434 12.00 18.57 6.74
C GLN A 434 12.73 19.74 6.08
N LYS A 435 14.06 19.75 6.19
CA LYS A 435 14.95 20.72 5.57
C LYS A 435 16.00 20.03 4.73
N ASP A 436 16.03 20.42 3.45
CA ASP A 436 17.04 20.03 2.51
C ASP A 436 18.30 20.91 2.65
N PHE A 437 19.48 20.31 2.46
CA PHE A 437 20.79 20.96 2.49
C PHE A 437 21.77 20.25 1.54
N ASN A 438 23.01 20.75 1.44
CA ASN A 438 24.04 20.20 0.54
C ASN A 438 23.56 20.16 -0.91
N ASP A 439 23.17 21.33 -1.45
CA ASP A 439 22.56 21.46 -2.79
C ASP A 439 21.38 20.51 -2.99
N ARG A 440 20.54 20.41 -1.94
CA ARG A 440 19.33 19.58 -1.89
C ARG A 440 19.58 18.08 -2.09
N ASN A 441 20.85 17.65 -1.99
CA ASN A 441 21.25 16.26 -1.99
C ASN A 441 21.00 15.58 -0.65
N SER A 442 20.86 16.32 0.45
CA SER A 442 20.71 15.77 1.80
C SER A 442 19.53 16.41 2.50
N PHE A 443 18.97 15.74 3.51
CA PHE A 443 17.90 16.30 4.32
C PHE A 443 18.00 15.88 5.79
N ILE A 444 17.40 16.69 6.64
CA ILE A 444 17.09 16.38 8.04
C ILE A 444 15.65 16.78 8.31
N GLY A 445 14.91 16.04 9.14
CA GLY A 445 13.55 16.39 9.49
C GLY A 445 13.11 15.80 10.82
N GLY A 446 11.90 16.18 11.20
CA GLY A 446 11.17 15.57 12.31
C GLY A 446 9.68 15.43 12.00
N ILE A 447 9.03 14.55 12.74
CA ILE A 447 7.59 14.32 12.72
C ILE A 447 7.07 14.22 14.16
N PHE A 448 5.83 14.61 14.37
CA PHE A 448 5.09 14.47 15.62
C PHE A 448 3.68 14.01 15.31
N THR A 449 3.16 13.05 16.05
CA THR A 449 1.77 12.61 15.98
C THR A 449 1.15 12.66 17.37
N ALA A 450 -0.13 13.01 17.43
CA ALA A 450 -0.91 13.02 18.65
C ALA A 450 -2.31 12.46 18.38
N THR A 451 -2.78 11.62 19.30
CA THR A 451 -4.18 11.20 19.40
C THR A 451 -4.68 11.55 20.78
N ASN A 452 -5.81 12.25 20.87
CA ASN A 452 -6.43 12.64 22.13
C ASN A 452 -7.90 12.24 22.10
N ARG A 453 -8.34 11.46 23.08
CA ARG A 453 -9.73 10.99 23.18
C ARG A 453 -10.44 11.64 24.36
N LYS A 454 -11.71 11.96 24.17
CA LYS A 454 -12.60 12.32 25.28
C LYS A 454 -13.35 11.06 25.73
N LEU A 455 -12.74 10.33 26.65
CA LEU A 455 -13.28 9.06 27.15
C LEU A 455 -14.45 9.25 28.13
N GLU A 456 -15.35 8.27 28.13
CA GLU A 456 -16.39 8.05 29.14
C GLU A 456 -16.14 6.70 29.83
N ASP A 457 -16.78 6.46 30.97
CA ASP A 457 -16.44 5.34 31.87
C ASP A 457 -16.52 3.96 31.18
N ASN A 458 -17.47 3.76 30.26
CA ASN A 458 -17.64 2.49 29.54
C ASN A 458 -16.55 2.25 28.46
N LEU A 459 -15.69 3.22 28.20
CA LEU A 459 -14.59 3.16 27.23
C LEU A 459 -13.21 3.32 27.91
N SER A 460 -13.12 3.11 29.23
CA SER A 460 -11.88 3.22 30.01
C SER A 460 -10.76 2.29 29.55
N PHE A 461 -11.10 1.19 28.86
CA PHE A 461 -10.16 0.24 28.28
C PHE A 461 -9.38 0.80 27.08
N LEU A 462 -9.84 1.92 26.50
CA LEU A 462 -9.11 2.63 25.45
C LEU A 462 -8.03 3.53 26.06
N ARG A 463 -6.95 3.73 25.31
CA ARG A 463 -5.92 4.74 25.64
C ARG A 463 -6.53 6.13 25.52
N GLU A 464 -6.34 6.95 26.54
CA GLU A 464 -6.80 8.34 26.60
C GLU A 464 -6.01 9.22 25.62
N SER A 465 -4.68 9.05 25.58
CA SER A 465 -3.81 9.81 24.69
C SER A 465 -2.62 8.99 24.21
N ALA A 466 -2.12 9.34 23.02
CA ALA A 466 -0.94 8.74 22.42
C ALA A 466 -0.14 9.80 21.68
N TYR A 467 1.14 9.93 22.02
CA TYR A 467 2.06 10.89 21.41
C TYR A 467 3.28 10.16 20.87
N SER A 468 3.62 10.42 19.61
CA SER A 468 4.85 9.88 19.01
C SER A 468 5.63 10.98 18.32
N ALA A 469 6.95 10.90 18.39
CA ALA A 469 7.86 11.84 17.76
C ALA A 469 8.97 11.08 17.04
N GLY A 470 9.46 11.63 15.94
CA GLY A 470 10.56 11.04 15.20
C GLY A 470 11.48 12.09 14.60
N ILE A 471 12.74 11.72 14.44
CA ILE A 471 13.74 12.49 13.67
C ILE A 471 14.29 11.61 12.55
N ASP A 472 14.55 12.19 11.39
CA ASP A 472 15.10 11.47 10.23
C ASP A 472 16.13 12.31 9.48
N PHE A 473 17.06 11.62 8.83
CA PHE A 473 18.04 12.27 7.97
C PHE A 473 18.49 11.37 6.84
N ARG A 474 18.98 12.01 5.78
CA ARG A 474 19.77 11.37 4.72
C ARG A 474 20.86 12.30 4.27
N HIS A 475 22.08 11.77 4.19
CA HIS A 475 23.22 12.47 3.61
C HIS A 475 23.75 11.70 2.41
N ASN A 476 23.89 12.40 1.27
CA ASN A 476 24.42 11.84 0.03
C ASN A 476 25.77 12.49 -0.33
N TRP A 477 26.70 11.73 -0.92
CA TRP A 477 27.99 12.24 -1.43
C TRP A 477 28.41 11.58 -2.75
N ARG A 478 29.41 12.18 -3.43
CA ARG A 478 29.89 11.79 -4.77
C ARG A 478 28.76 11.67 -5.78
N ASP A 479 28.06 12.78 -6.04
CA ASP A 479 26.97 12.86 -7.03
C ASP A 479 25.84 11.85 -6.75
N ARG A 480 25.39 11.78 -5.48
CA ARG A 480 24.33 10.87 -5.01
C ARG A 480 24.61 9.37 -5.21
N LYS A 481 25.87 9.00 -5.45
CA LYS A 481 26.27 7.58 -5.61
C LYS A 481 26.17 6.83 -4.29
N TYR A 482 26.54 7.48 -3.18
CA TYR A 482 26.57 6.89 -1.84
C TYR A 482 25.72 7.70 -0.87
N TYR A 483 25.18 7.02 0.13
CA TYR A 483 24.34 7.64 1.15
C TYR A 483 24.51 6.99 2.52
N VAL A 484 24.19 7.77 3.55
CA VAL A 484 23.87 7.32 4.90
C VAL A 484 22.51 7.91 5.25
N GLU A 485 21.62 7.08 5.78
CA GLU A 485 20.29 7.51 6.20
C GLU A 485 19.88 6.82 7.48
N GLY A 486 19.05 7.49 8.27
CA GLY A 486 18.55 6.93 9.50
C GLY A 486 17.40 7.72 10.09
N ASN A 487 16.74 7.11 11.06
CA ASN A 487 15.71 7.73 11.86
C ASN A 487 15.69 7.13 13.27
N ALA A 488 15.07 7.87 14.18
CA ALA A 488 14.77 7.43 15.53
C ALA A 488 13.37 7.93 15.89
N VAL A 489 12.62 7.10 16.61
CA VAL A 489 11.27 7.40 17.08
C VAL A 489 11.14 7.16 18.57
N LEU A 490 10.25 7.92 19.19
CA LEU A 490 9.79 7.79 20.57
C LEU A 490 8.26 7.76 20.54
N SER A 491 7.65 6.94 21.39
CA SER A 491 6.21 6.92 21.64
C SER A 491 5.94 7.01 23.14
N ASN A 492 4.83 7.65 23.51
CA ASN A 492 4.29 7.66 24.86
C ASN A 492 2.76 7.52 24.77
N VAL A 493 2.23 6.41 25.29
CA VAL A 493 0.78 6.18 25.40
C VAL A 493 0.34 6.27 26.86
N ARG A 494 -0.86 6.80 27.10
CA ARG A 494 -1.44 6.98 28.44
C ARG A 494 -2.90 6.57 28.47
N GLY A 495 -3.36 6.11 29.62
CA GLY A 495 -4.76 5.75 29.85
C GLY A 495 -4.98 5.22 31.25
N SER A 496 -6.11 4.56 31.46
CA SER A 496 -6.38 3.83 32.70
C SER A 496 -5.37 2.69 32.91
N ALA A 497 -5.30 2.18 34.14
CA ALA A 497 -4.51 0.99 34.46
C ALA A 497 -4.92 -0.22 33.59
N GLU A 498 -6.23 -0.38 33.38
CA GLU A 498 -6.82 -1.40 32.50
C GLU A 498 -6.35 -1.25 31.05
N ALA A 499 -6.43 -0.06 30.47
CA ALA A 499 -6.04 0.19 29.08
C ALA A 499 -4.56 -0.15 28.82
N ILE A 500 -3.69 0.17 29.79
CA ILE A 500 -2.26 -0.09 29.68
C ILE A 500 -1.93 -1.55 29.99
N GLU A 501 -2.65 -2.22 30.89
CA GLU A 501 -2.54 -3.67 31.06
C GLU A 501 -2.92 -4.42 29.76
N ILE A 502 -4.03 -4.04 29.11
CA ILE A 502 -4.44 -4.60 27.81
C ILE A 502 -3.34 -4.37 26.77
N THR A 503 -2.75 -3.17 26.73
CA THR A 503 -1.65 -2.83 25.81
C THR A 503 -0.44 -3.73 26.04
N GLN A 504 0.00 -3.90 27.30
CA GLN A 504 1.11 -4.77 27.70
C GLN A 504 0.88 -6.23 27.29
N ARG A 505 -0.36 -6.72 27.41
CA ARG A 505 -0.73 -8.12 27.11
C ARG A 505 -1.00 -8.39 25.63
N SER A 506 -1.21 -7.34 24.84
CA SER A 506 -1.54 -7.45 23.42
C SER A 506 -0.48 -8.24 22.64
N LEU A 507 -0.88 -8.81 21.50
CA LEU A 507 0.00 -9.60 20.64
C LEU A 507 1.22 -8.80 20.13
N THR A 508 1.10 -7.48 20.06
CA THR A 508 2.20 -6.59 19.68
C THR A 508 3.31 -6.55 20.73
N HIS A 509 2.98 -6.73 22.02
CA HIS A 509 3.89 -6.49 23.15
C HIS A 509 4.24 -7.75 23.96
N LEU A 510 3.24 -8.54 24.36
CA LEU A 510 3.40 -9.80 25.08
C LEU A 510 4.30 -9.73 26.34
N PHE A 511 4.05 -8.79 27.25
CA PHE A 511 4.87 -8.63 28.48
C PHE A 511 4.68 -9.78 29.48
N GLN A 512 3.65 -10.61 29.29
CA GLN A 512 3.35 -11.78 30.11
C GLN A 512 4.23 -13.00 29.79
N ARG A 513 5.23 -12.86 28.91
CA ARG A 513 6.06 -13.97 28.46
C ARG A 513 6.86 -14.61 29.58
N GLU A 514 6.70 -15.93 29.74
CA GLU A 514 7.39 -16.73 30.76
C GLU A 514 8.93 -16.76 30.58
N ASP A 515 9.42 -16.50 29.36
CA ASP A 515 10.83 -16.64 28.98
C ASP A 515 11.54 -15.31 28.64
N ALA A 516 10.93 -14.19 29.03
CA ALA A 516 11.51 -12.85 28.87
C ALA A 516 11.74 -12.23 30.25
N SER A 517 13.01 -11.96 30.59
CA SER A 517 13.38 -11.35 31.88
C SER A 517 13.38 -9.82 31.85
N HIS A 518 13.38 -9.25 30.65
CA HIS A 518 13.45 -7.80 30.43
C HIS A 518 12.09 -7.10 30.38
N VAL A 519 10.98 -7.84 30.45
CA VAL A 519 9.60 -7.32 30.49
C VAL A 519 8.76 -8.10 31.50
N GLU A 520 7.75 -7.44 32.08
CA GLU A 520 6.76 -8.03 32.98
C GLU A 520 5.47 -7.18 32.90
N VAL A 521 4.30 -7.79 33.09
CA VAL A 521 3.05 -7.04 33.17
C VAL A 521 2.93 -6.35 34.52
N ASP A 522 2.85 -5.03 34.50
CA ASP A 522 2.53 -4.22 35.67
C ASP A 522 1.10 -3.66 35.54
N PRO A 523 0.11 -4.21 36.28
CA PRO A 523 -1.29 -3.82 36.17
C PRO A 523 -1.58 -2.44 36.78
N THR A 524 -0.60 -1.78 37.40
CA THR A 524 -0.78 -0.44 38.00
C THR A 524 -0.30 0.69 37.09
N ARG A 525 0.38 0.37 35.99
CA ARG A 525 0.88 1.37 35.03
C ARG A 525 -0.26 2.09 34.33
N THR A 526 -0.11 3.40 34.19
CA THR A 526 -1.02 4.25 33.43
C THR A 526 -0.37 4.84 32.18
N SER A 527 0.86 4.41 31.85
CA SER A 527 1.54 4.80 30.61
C SER A 527 2.64 3.82 30.18
N LEU A 528 2.99 3.81 28.89
CA LEU A 528 4.17 3.11 28.33
C LEU A 528 4.98 4.05 27.46
N THR A 529 6.32 3.89 27.44
CA THR A 529 7.21 4.72 26.62
C THR A 529 8.26 3.88 25.93
N GLY A 530 8.19 3.81 24.60
CA GLY A 530 9.15 3.05 23.81
C GLY A 530 9.86 3.84 22.72
N THR A 531 10.92 3.25 22.20
CA THR A 531 11.76 3.78 21.13
C THR A 531 11.85 2.82 19.95
N GLY A 532 12.15 3.35 18.79
CA GLY A 532 12.48 2.56 17.61
C GLY A 532 13.36 3.37 16.66
N GLY A 533 13.81 2.76 15.58
CA GLY A 533 14.55 3.49 14.55
C GLY A 533 15.31 2.59 13.60
N ARG A 534 16.03 3.22 12.68
CA ARG A 534 16.84 2.57 11.65
C ARG A 534 18.09 3.39 11.34
N LEU A 535 19.17 2.71 11.00
CA LEU A 535 20.36 3.31 10.40
C LEU A 535 20.86 2.43 9.26
N GLU A 536 21.17 3.04 8.13
CA GLU A 536 21.62 2.35 6.92
C GLU A 536 22.68 3.19 6.18
N ILE A 537 23.65 2.49 5.56
CA ILE A 537 24.61 3.08 4.63
C ILE A 537 24.65 2.25 3.35
N GLY A 538 24.76 2.90 2.19
CA GLY A 538 24.72 2.19 0.93
C GLY A 538 25.15 2.97 -0.30
N LYS A 539 25.03 2.29 -1.44
CA LYS A 539 25.27 2.80 -2.78
C LYS A 539 23.99 2.65 -3.61
N SER A 540 23.34 3.77 -3.91
CA SER A 540 22.06 3.84 -4.63
C SER A 540 22.21 4.12 -6.14
N GLY A 541 23.39 4.55 -6.59
CA GLY A 541 23.55 5.08 -7.95
C GLY A 541 24.95 4.94 -8.53
N GLY A 542 25.06 5.06 -9.86
CA GLY A 542 26.33 5.04 -10.61
C GLY A 542 26.93 3.64 -10.79
N GLY A 543 26.82 3.10 -12.01
CA GLY A 543 27.31 1.76 -12.40
C GLY A 543 26.29 0.64 -12.18
N ASN A 544 26.73 -0.60 -12.36
CA ASN A 544 25.84 -1.79 -12.38
C ASN A 544 25.54 -2.41 -10.99
N TRP A 545 26.10 -1.87 -9.91
CA TRP A 545 25.94 -2.44 -8.56
C TRP A 545 25.13 -1.52 -7.64
N ARG A 546 24.32 -2.13 -6.78
CA ARG A 546 23.61 -1.49 -5.65
C ARG A 546 23.87 -2.34 -4.42
N TYR A 547 24.11 -1.70 -3.28
CA TYR A 547 24.26 -2.43 -2.01
C TYR A 547 23.97 -1.52 -0.82
N ASN A 548 23.54 -2.11 0.27
CA ASN A 548 23.39 -1.42 1.55
C ASN A 548 23.61 -2.40 2.72
N ILE A 549 23.90 -1.82 3.88
CA ILE A 549 23.94 -2.51 5.16
C ILE A 549 23.29 -1.60 6.18
N GLY A 550 22.47 -2.18 7.05
CA GLY A 550 21.77 -1.42 8.07
C GLY A 550 21.18 -2.27 9.16
N GLY A 551 20.54 -1.61 10.11
CA GLY A 551 19.77 -2.25 11.16
C GLY A 551 18.63 -1.37 11.64
N ASN A 552 17.63 -1.99 12.24
CA ASN A 552 16.52 -1.32 12.90
C ASN A 552 16.19 -2.00 14.23
N TRP A 553 15.50 -1.27 15.11
CA TRP A 553 15.04 -1.78 16.39
C TRP A 553 13.66 -1.22 16.72
N ARG A 554 12.91 -1.99 17.51
CA ARG A 554 11.65 -1.62 18.15
C ARG A 554 11.72 -2.11 19.60
N SER A 555 11.83 -1.19 20.54
CA SER A 555 11.86 -1.55 21.96
C SER A 555 10.54 -2.20 22.39
N PRO A 556 10.53 -3.04 23.46
CA PRO A 556 9.32 -3.71 23.92
C PRO A 556 8.15 -2.76 24.24
N GLU A 557 8.40 -1.57 24.79
CA GLU A 557 7.36 -0.58 25.15
C GLU A 557 6.90 0.32 23.99
N LEU A 558 7.41 0.14 22.76
CA LEU A 558 7.06 1.01 21.63
C LEU A 558 5.64 0.71 21.17
N GLU A 559 4.76 1.71 21.14
CA GLU A 559 3.35 1.53 20.78
C GLU A 559 2.85 2.70 19.93
N LEU A 560 2.33 2.41 18.72
CA LEU A 560 2.01 3.40 17.69
C LEU A 560 0.58 3.30 17.12
N ASN A 561 -0.16 2.25 17.43
CA ASN A 561 -1.38 1.80 16.75
C ASN A 561 -2.62 2.68 16.98
N ASP A 562 -2.50 3.85 17.59
CA ASP A 562 -3.59 4.85 17.65
C ASP A 562 -3.75 5.62 16.35
N ILE A 563 -2.64 6.06 15.75
CA ILE A 563 -2.62 6.76 14.44
C ILE A 563 -1.46 6.30 13.54
N GLY A 564 -0.63 5.38 14.02
CA GLY A 564 0.43 4.71 13.28
C GLY A 564 0.12 3.23 13.07
N PHE A 565 1.14 2.51 12.62
CA PHE A 565 1.10 1.07 12.45
C PHE A 565 2.38 0.46 13.02
N LEU A 566 2.22 -0.47 13.95
CA LEU A 566 3.28 -1.30 14.50
C LEU A 566 2.76 -2.72 14.58
N ARG A 567 3.39 -3.62 13.82
CA ARG A 567 2.99 -5.03 13.86
C ARG A 567 3.44 -5.69 15.16
N GLN A 568 4.73 -5.58 15.50
CA GLN A 568 5.35 -6.29 16.62
C GLN A 568 6.46 -5.42 17.25
N ALA A 569 6.54 -5.42 18.58
CA ALA A 569 7.63 -4.84 19.38
C ALA A 569 8.66 -5.91 19.80
N ASP A 570 9.70 -5.52 20.56
CA ASP A 570 10.76 -6.42 21.03
C ASP A 570 11.52 -7.12 19.87
N ASP A 571 11.96 -6.33 18.88
CA ASP A 571 12.68 -6.84 17.70
C ASP A 571 13.83 -5.91 17.31
N ILE A 572 14.97 -6.53 17.00
CA ILE A 572 16.19 -5.89 16.50
C ILE A 572 16.59 -6.64 15.23
N ARG A 573 16.61 -5.96 14.09
CA ARG A 573 16.98 -6.56 12.81
C ARG A 573 18.25 -5.93 12.24
N GLN A 574 19.12 -6.77 11.68
CA GLN A 574 20.27 -6.34 10.88
C GLN A 574 20.12 -6.92 9.49
N TYR A 575 20.52 -6.19 8.47
CA TYR A 575 20.39 -6.64 7.08
C TYR A 575 21.52 -6.13 6.19
N PHE A 576 21.79 -6.91 5.14
CA PHE A 576 22.74 -6.63 4.08
C PHE A 576 22.10 -6.98 2.75
N ASN A 577 22.22 -6.06 1.79
CA ASN A 577 21.69 -6.23 0.44
C ASN A 577 22.77 -5.96 -0.58
N ILE A 578 22.82 -6.78 -1.63
CA ILE A 578 23.63 -6.52 -2.82
C ILE A 578 22.84 -6.93 -4.07
N ARG A 579 22.91 -6.09 -5.10
CA ARG A 579 22.22 -6.32 -6.38
C ARG A 579 23.09 -5.88 -7.54
N ARG A 580 23.07 -6.68 -8.60
CA ARG A 580 23.67 -6.35 -9.90
C ARG A 580 22.59 -6.15 -10.96
N LEU A 581 22.76 -5.09 -11.75
CA LEU A 581 21.89 -4.70 -12.86
C LEU A 581 22.59 -5.02 -14.19
N PHE A 582 21.87 -5.65 -15.10
CA PHE A 582 22.30 -5.98 -16.46
C PHE A 582 21.39 -5.25 -17.43
N ASN A 583 21.66 -3.96 -17.64
CA ASN A 583 20.82 -3.08 -18.47
C ASN A 583 21.31 -2.97 -19.93
N LYS A 584 22.41 -3.63 -20.28
CA LYS A 584 22.88 -3.76 -21.67
C LYS A 584 22.28 -5.03 -22.28
N PRO A 585 21.47 -4.95 -23.34
CA PRO A 585 20.90 -6.12 -23.98
C PRO A 585 21.96 -7.07 -24.55
N THR A 586 21.64 -8.37 -24.60
CA THR A 586 22.48 -9.42 -25.20
C THR A 586 21.70 -10.18 -26.26
N SER A 587 22.22 -11.30 -26.78
CA SER A 587 21.50 -12.14 -27.76
C SER A 587 20.20 -12.76 -27.23
N TRP A 588 20.04 -12.87 -25.90
CA TRP A 588 18.89 -13.59 -25.31
C TRP A 588 18.06 -12.78 -24.28
N TYR A 589 18.60 -11.70 -23.71
CA TYR A 589 17.84 -10.79 -22.83
C TYR A 589 17.91 -9.32 -23.25
N ARG A 590 16.88 -8.55 -22.87
CA ARG A 590 16.85 -7.08 -22.92
C ARG A 590 17.46 -6.48 -21.66
N ARG A 591 17.00 -6.95 -20.50
CA ARG A 591 17.57 -6.58 -19.20
C ARG A 591 17.44 -7.71 -18.21
N ALA A 592 18.32 -7.73 -17.22
CA ALA A 592 18.22 -8.65 -16.10
C ALA A 592 18.71 -7.99 -14.80
N ARG A 593 18.31 -8.56 -13.67
CA ARG A 593 18.89 -8.24 -12.36
C ARG A 593 19.02 -9.49 -11.52
N ILE A 594 20.03 -9.52 -10.66
CA ILE A 594 20.19 -10.53 -9.61
C ILE A 594 20.52 -9.83 -8.30
N GLY A 595 19.88 -10.27 -7.23
CA GLY A 595 20.02 -9.73 -5.89
C GLY A 595 20.26 -10.82 -4.87
N PHE A 596 21.03 -10.49 -3.85
CA PHE A 596 21.20 -11.27 -2.64
C PHE A 596 20.87 -10.38 -1.43
N GLU A 597 20.02 -10.88 -0.55
CA GLU A 597 19.68 -10.27 0.73
C GLU A 597 20.03 -11.26 1.85
N GLN A 598 20.56 -10.74 2.94
CA GLN A 598 20.74 -11.47 4.18
C GLN A 598 20.23 -10.61 5.34
N PHE A 599 19.45 -11.19 6.24
CA PHE A 599 19.10 -10.51 7.47
C PHE A 599 19.13 -11.45 8.68
N THR A 600 19.29 -10.85 9.85
CA THR A 600 19.22 -11.51 11.15
C THR A 600 18.29 -10.74 12.06
N THR A 601 17.59 -11.44 12.96
CA THR A 601 16.77 -10.81 14.00
C THR A 601 17.17 -11.28 15.39
N TYR A 602 17.03 -10.38 16.35
CA TYR A 602 17.21 -10.58 17.78
C TYR A 602 16.05 -9.93 18.53
N ASP A 603 15.84 -10.32 19.79
CA ASP A 603 14.99 -9.59 20.73
C ASP A 603 15.85 -8.86 21.80
N PHE A 604 15.22 -8.11 22.70
CA PHE A 604 15.91 -7.36 23.75
C PHE A 604 16.42 -8.24 24.90
N GLU A 605 16.01 -9.51 24.96
CA GLU A 605 16.68 -10.53 25.77
C GLU A 605 18.06 -10.93 25.19
N GLY A 606 18.35 -10.53 23.95
CA GLY A 606 19.58 -10.87 23.23
C GLY A 606 19.52 -12.21 22.52
N ASN A 607 18.33 -12.81 22.40
CA ASN A 607 18.15 -14.06 21.68
C ASN A 607 18.39 -13.88 20.19
N TYR A 608 19.15 -14.79 19.58
CA TYR A 608 19.23 -14.87 18.13
C TYR A 608 17.98 -15.58 17.59
N ASN A 609 17.08 -14.85 16.94
CA ASN A 609 15.77 -15.39 16.57
C ASN A 609 15.73 -15.89 15.13
N ARG A 610 16.24 -15.12 14.16
CA ARG A 610 16.18 -15.53 12.75
C ARG A 610 17.47 -15.23 12.02
N ILE A 611 17.78 -16.07 11.03
CA ILE A 611 18.64 -15.72 9.91
C ILE A 611 18.03 -16.20 8.62
N GLU A 612 18.16 -15.38 7.60
CA GLU A 612 17.60 -15.62 6.28
C GLU A 612 18.58 -15.19 5.20
N TYR A 613 18.66 -16.00 4.16
CA TYR A 613 19.37 -15.71 2.93
C TYR A 613 18.38 -15.77 1.78
N GLU A 614 18.32 -14.73 0.97
CA GLU A 614 17.47 -14.67 -0.21
C GLU A 614 18.33 -14.38 -1.44
N LEU A 615 18.16 -15.20 -2.47
CA LEU A 615 18.62 -14.93 -3.83
C LEU A 615 17.38 -14.68 -4.69
N ASN A 616 17.32 -13.53 -5.37
CA ASN A 616 16.23 -13.24 -6.30
C ASN A 616 16.77 -12.67 -7.62
N GLY A 617 15.97 -12.80 -8.68
CA GLY A 617 16.30 -12.26 -9.98
C GLY A 617 15.10 -12.09 -10.87
N ASN A 618 15.26 -11.20 -11.86
CA ASN A 618 14.31 -11.07 -12.95
C ASN A 618 15.08 -10.94 -14.27
N VAL A 619 14.55 -11.58 -15.30
CA VAL A 619 15.06 -11.49 -16.67
C VAL A 619 13.91 -11.09 -17.59
N ASN A 620 14.12 -10.04 -18.38
CA ASN A 620 13.27 -9.71 -19.51
C ASN A 620 13.96 -10.21 -20.79
N LEU A 621 13.32 -11.15 -21.48
CA LEU A 621 13.83 -11.81 -22.67
C LEU A 621 13.67 -10.92 -23.91
N LYS A 622 14.39 -11.22 -25.00
CA LYS A 622 14.32 -10.41 -26.24
C LYS A 622 12.91 -10.27 -26.84
N ASN A 623 12.06 -11.28 -26.64
CA ASN A 623 10.66 -11.30 -27.04
C ASN A 623 9.69 -10.64 -26.03
N ASN A 624 10.20 -9.89 -25.03
CA ASN A 624 9.47 -9.26 -23.94
C ASN A 624 8.73 -10.21 -22.99
N TRP A 625 9.01 -11.52 -23.06
CA TRP A 625 8.65 -12.42 -21.97
C TRP A 625 9.52 -12.10 -20.76
N PHE A 626 9.01 -12.39 -19.57
CA PHE A 626 9.76 -12.20 -18.35
C PHE A 626 9.78 -13.46 -17.50
N VAL A 627 10.86 -13.63 -16.77
CA VAL A 627 11.03 -14.67 -15.75
C VAL A 627 11.43 -13.99 -14.46
N ASP A 628 10.65 -14.19 -13.39
CA ASP A 628 11.03 -13.85 -12.03
C ASP A 628 11.35 -15.15 -11.29
N PHE A 629 12.46 -15.18 -10.55
CA PHE A 629 12.85 -16.36 -9.79
C PHE A 629 13.52 -15.98 -8.48
N GLY A 630 13.48 -16.89 -7.53
CA GLY A 630 14.25 -16.74 -6.31
C GLY A 630 14.24 -17.97 -5.43
N ALA A 631 15.16 -17.97 -4.47
CA ALA A 631 15.33 -18.99 -3.46
C ALA A 631 15.61 -18.33 -2.11
N ILE A 632 14.95 -18.80 -1.07
CA ILE A 632 15.12 -18.32 0.31
C ILE A 632 15.51 -19.52 1.17
N HIS A 633 16.54 -19.34 2.00
CA HIS A 633 16.99 -20.33 2.98
C HIS A 633 16.94 -19.72 4.38
N LYS A 634 16.17 -20.36 5.27
CA LYS A 634 16.01 -19.95 6.67
C LYS A 634 16.50 -21.05 7.61
N PRO A 635 17.81 -21.11 7.94
CA PRO A 635 18.35 -22.17 8.79
C PRO A 635 17.97 -22.03 10.27
N ARG A 636 17.45 -20.87 10.67
CA ARG A 636 17.02 -20.60 12.05
C ARG A 636 15.79 -19.69 12.04
N ILE A 637 14.75 -20.14 12.73
CA ILE A 637 13.49 -19.42 12.86
C ILE A 637 13.00 -19.63 14.29
N PHE A 638 12.96 -18.57 15.06
CA PHE A 638 12.26 -18.49 16.34
C PHE A 638 11.29 -17.32 16.32
N THR A 639 10.22 -17.44 17.08
CA THR A 639 9.24 -16.38 17.25
C THR A 639 8.72 -16.35 18.69
N ASN A 640 8.42 -15.15 19.17
CA ASN A 640 7.93 -14.90 20.53
C ASN A 640 6.39 -14.80 20.57
N THR A 641 5.71 -14.93 19.42
CA THR A 641 4.29 -14.54 19.28
C THR A 641 3.34 -15.72 19.07
N ILE A 642 3.83 -16.86 18.57
CA ILE A 642 2.97 -18.00 18.18
C ILE A 642 2.20 -18.59 19.35
N LEU A 643 2.80 -18.64 20.54
CA LEU A 643 2.14 -19.14 21.76
C LEU A 643 1.43 -18.05 22.56
N ARG A 644 1.21 -16.86 21.98
CA ARG A 644 0.36 -15.77 22.51
C ARG A 644 0.65 -15.37 23.98
N GLY A 645 1.93 -15.27 24.33
CA GLY A 645 2.38 -15.00 25.71
C GLY A 645 3.08 -16.18 26.36
N GLY A 646 3.09 -17.34 25.72
CA GLY A 646 3.92 -18.47 26.14
C GLY A 646 5.40 -18.35 25.78
N PRO A 647 6.17 -19.44 25.99
CA PRO A 647 7.60 -19.45 25.71
C PRO A 647 7.89 -19.28 24.21
N ARG A 648 9.09 -18.80 23.90
CA ARG A 648 9.57 -18.65 22.52
C ARG A 648 9.52 -19.98 21.77
N TRP A 649 8.93 -19.93 20.58
CA TRP A 649 8.73 -21.07 19.72
C TRP A 649 9.82 -21.19 18.65
N ARG A 650 10.37 -22.40 18.49
CA ARG A 650 11.28 -22.73 17.38
C ARG A 650 10.51 -23.36 16.23
N PHE A 651 10.72 -22.85 15.02
CA PHE A 651 10.33 -23.54 13.77
C PHE A 651 11.48 -24.36 13.18
N ASN A 652 11.13 -25.33 12.33
CA ASN A 652 12.12 -26.05 11.53
C ASN A 652 12.74 -25.12 10.49
N GLU A 653 13.97 -25.46 10.09
CA GLU A 653 14.59 -24.85 8.92
C GLU A 653 13.68 -24.98 7.69
N GLU A 654 13.61 -23.90 6.92
CA GLU A 654 12.71 -23.74 5.78
C GLU A 654 13.51 -23.37 4.52
N ASN A 655 13.14 -23.96 3.39
CA ASN A 655 13.62 -23.58 2.06
C ASN A 655 12.43 -23.19 1.19
N ILE A 656 12.53 -22.06 0.53
CA ILE A 656 11.49 -21.53 -0.36
C ILE A 656 12.11 -21.35 -1.75
N GLY A 657 11.37 -21.73 -2.79
CA GLY A 657 11.67 -21.39 -4.17
C GLY A 657 10.44 -20.78 -4.84
N PHE A 658 10.66 -19.80 -5.71
CA PHE A 658 9.58 -19.29 -6.55
C PHE A 658 10.04 -19.08 -7.98
N LEU A 659 9.09 -19.25 -8.90
CA LEU A 659 9.26 -19.02 -10.33
C LEU A 659 7.98 -18.44 -10.89
N PHE A 660 8.09 -17.31 -11.59
CA PHE A 660 7.02 -16.74 -12.38
C PHE A 660 7.51 -16.56 -13.81
N VAL A 661 6.67 -16.94 -14.77
CA VAL A 661 6.92 -16.75 -16.19
C VAL A 661 5.73 -16.03 -16.78
N GLY A 662 5.99 -14.94 -17.51
CA GLY A 662 4.93 -14.22 -18.20
C GLY A 662 5.29 -13.87 -19.64
N THR A 663 4.25 -13.82 -20.47
CA THR A 663 4.38 -13.48 -21.89
C THR A 663 4.38 -11.96 -22.11
N ASP A 664 4.64 -11.55 -23.36
CA ASP A 664 4.66 -10.14 -23.76
C ASP A 664 3.31 -9.45 -23.50
N ARG A 665 3.27 -8.58 -22.49
CA ARG A 665 2.07 -7.83 -22.06
C ARG A 665 1.55 -6.83 -23.09
N ARG A 666 2.31 -6.57 -24.16
CA ARG A 666 1.86 -5.73 -25.27
C ARG A 666 0.93 -6.46 -26.20
N LYS A 667 0.93 -7.80 -26.23
CA LYS A 667 -0.02 -8.57 -27.03
C LYS A 667 -1.42 -8.43 -26.45
N ARG A 668 -2.45 -8.63 -27.31
CA ARG A 668 -3.85 -8.57 -26.87
C ARG A 668 -4.19 -9.65 -25.86
N PHE A 669 -3.48 -10.77 -25.88
CA PHE A 669 -3.57 -11.81 -24.86
C PHE A 669 -2.20 -12.01 -24.22
N SER A 670 -2.16 -11.99 -22.90
CA SER A 670 -0.95 -12.29 -22.13
C SER A 670 -1.28 -13.14 -20.93
N VAL A 671 -0.34 -14.00 -20.56
CA VAL A 671 -0.47 -14.96 -19.47
C VAL A 671 0.71 -14.80 -18.55
N VAL A 672 0.47 -14.92 -17.25
CA VAL A 672 1.51 -15.12 -16.26
C VAL A 672 1.17 -16.36 -15.45
N ALA A 673 2.12 -17.28 -15.36
CA ALA A 673 2.03 -18.45 -14.51
C ALA A 673 3.10 -18.35 -13.42
N GLY A 674 2.71 -18.68 -12.18
CA GLY A 674 3.55 -18.56 -11.00
C GLY A 674 3.44 -19.78 -10.12
N HIS A 675 4.55 -20.16 -9.53
CA HIS A 675 4.60 -21.17 -8.48
C HIS A 675 5.52 -20.72 -7.35
N VAL A 676 5.06 -20.87 -6.12
CA VAL A 676 5.88 -20.75 -4.91
C VAL A 676 5.80 -22.07 -4.17
N ASN A 677 6.95 -22.58 -3.75
CA ASN A 677 7.05 -23.79 -2.94
C ASN A 677 7.97 -23.53 -1.75
N SER A 678 7.44 -23.69 -0.55
CA SER A 678 8.17 -23.73 0.71
C SER A 678 8.07 -25.12 1.32
N GLN A 679 9.19 -25.61 1.84
CA GLN A 679 9.25 -26.86 2.58
C GLN A 679 10.13 -26.72 3.82
N ALA A 680 9.55 -27.02 4.98
CA ALA A 680 10.30 -27.12 6.23
C ALA A 680 10.84 -28.53 6.46
N LYS A 681 11.97 -28.65 7.17
CA LYS A 681 12.52 -29.94 7.63
C LYS A 681 11.51 -30.69 8.51
N GLN A 682 11.66 -32.01 8.59
CA GLN A 682 10.76 -32.92 9.33
C GLN A 682 9.30 -32.88 8.85
N ASN A 683 9.04 -32.30 7.66
CA ASN A 683 7.70 -32.06 7.13
C ASN A 683 6.80 -31.39 8.18
N ASN A 684 7.36 -30.45 8.95
CA ASN A 684 6.62 -29.75 10.00
C ASN A 684 5.56 -28.81 9.39
N PHE A 685 5.94 -28.06 8.35
CA PHE A 685 5.02 -27.23 7.58
C PHE A 685 5.52 -27.08 6.14
N ALA A 686 4.62 -26.67 5.25
CA ALA A 686 4.93 -26.34 3.87
C ALA A 686 3.99 -25.23 3.38
N PHE A 687 4.37 -24.55 2.30
CA PHE A 687 3.50 -23.60 1.62
C PHE A 687 3.62 -23.79 0.11
N ARG A 688 2.50 -24.02 -0.57
CA ARG A 688 2.45 -24.18 -2.03
C ARG A 688 1.47 -23.17 -2.56
N ARG A 689 1.88 -22.39 -3.56
CA ARG A 689 1.01 -21.42 -4.21
C ARG A 689 1.13 -21.54 -5.71
N TYR A 690 -0.01 -21.53 -6.37
CA TYR A 690 -0.15 -21.54 -7.82
C TYR A 690 -0.90 -20.29 -8.22
N GLU A 691 -0.33 -19.52 -9.14
CA GLU A 691 -0.94 -18.29 -9.64
C GLU A 691 -1.05 -18.34 -11.16
N LEU A 692 -2.25 -18.09 -11.68
CA LEU A 692 -2.51 -17.93 -13.10
C LEU A 692 -3.20 -16.58 -13.34
N ARG A 693 -2.54 -15.72 -14.12
CA ARG A 693 -3.09 -14.42 -14.53
C ARG A 693 -3.25 -14.39 -16.02
N PHE A 694 -4.48 -14.13 -16.47
CA PHE A 694 -4.83 -13.89 -17.85
C PHE A 694 -5.17 -12.42 -18.02
N ARG A 695 -4.68 -11.81 -19.11
CA ARG A 695 -5.15 -10.52 -19.58
C ARG A 695 -5.55 -10.68 -21.03
N TYR A 696 -6.76 -10.21 -21.37
CA TYR A 696 -7.28 -10.23 -22.71
C TYR A 696 -7.87 -8.86 -23.08
N GLN A 697 -7.47 -8.36 -24.23
CA GLN A 697 -7.90 -7.08 -24.80
C GLN A 697 -8.57 -7.36 -26.16
N PRO A 698 -9.84 -7.80 -26.18
CA PRO A 698 -10.54 -8.13 -27.43
C PRO A 698 -10.66 -6.94 -28.38
N MET A 699 -10.82 -5.73 -27.84
CA MET A 699 -10.91 -4.48 -28.58
C MET A 699 -10.23 -3.34 -27.82
N ASN A 700 -9.94 -2.22 -28.49
CA ASN A 700 -9.20 -1.11 -27.89
C ASN A 700 -9.86 -0.56 -26.63
N ALA A 701 -11.19 -0.55 -26.57
CA ALA A 701 -11.97 -0.04 -25.43
C ALA A 701 -12.18 -1.04 -24.28
N LEU A 702 -11.94 -2.34 -24.47
CA LEU A 702 -12.30 -3.38 -23.50
C LEU A 702 -11.09 -4.17 -23.03
N SER A 703 -10.80 -4.11 -21.73
CA SER A 703 -9.79 -4.92 -21.05
C SER A 703 -10.45 -5.90 -20.11
N LEU A 704 -10.04 -7.16 -20.19
CA LEU A 704 -10.46 -8.24 -19.31
C LEU A 704 -9.22 -8.81 -18.62
N SER A 705 -9.32 -9.08 -17.33
CA SER A 705 -8.30 -9.81 -16.59
C SER A 705 -8.91 -10.79 -15.61
N LEU A 706 -8.30 -11.97 -15.52
CA LEU A 706 -8.68 -13.03 -14.61
C LEU A 706 -7.41 -13.50 -13.89
N ALA A 707 -7.38 -13.36 -12.58
CA ALA A 707 -6.28 -13.80 -11.75
C ALA A 707 -6.78 -14.85 -10.75
N THR A 708 -6.32 -16.09 -10.89
CA THR A 708 -6.66 -17.18 -9.97
C THR A 708 -5.41 -17.54 -9.17
N GLU A 709 -5.56 -17.53 -7.86
CA GLU A 709 -4.57 -17.98 -6.89
C GLU A 709 -5.15 -19.15 -6.09
N PHE A 710 -4.41 -20.26 -6.06
CA PHE A 710 -4.67 -21.38 -5.17
C PHE A 710 -3.46 -21.60 -4.28
N SER A 711 -3.67 -21.76 -2.98
CA SER A 711 -2.59 -22.04 -2.04
C SER A 711 -2.95 -23.08 -0.99
N GLU A 712 -1.95 -23.88 -0.63
CA GLU A 712 -1.97 -24.85 0.46
C GLU A 712 -0.92 -24.46 1.50
N ASN A 713 -1.26 -24.53 2.79
CA ASN A 713 -0.34 -24.16 3.88
C ASN A 713 -0.44 -25.14 5.06
N PRO A 714 -0.12 -26.43 4.87
CA PRO A 714 -0.20 -27.41 5.95
C PRO A 714 0.85 -27.15 7.03
N SER A 715 0.50 -27.36 8.29
CA SER A 715 1.39 -27.22 9.44
C SER A 715 1.01 -28.18 10.56
N LYS A 716 1.97 -28.86 11.19
CA LYS A 716 1.74 -29.79 12.31
C LYS A 716 1.59 -29.12 13.68
N THR A 717 1.82 -27.80 13.74
CA THR A 717 1.97 -27.06 15.00
C THR A 717 1.25 -25.72 14.99
N GLN A 718 0.06 -25.68 14.37
CA GLN A 718 -0.79 -24.50 14.38
C GLN A 718 -1.40 -24.31 15.77
N TYR A 719 -1.24 -23.12 16.34
CA TYR A 719 -1.78 -22.80 17.66
C TYR A 719 -3.31 -22.91 17.67
N VAL A 720 -3.86 -23.55 18.70
CA VAL A 720 -5.30 -23.73 18.91
C VAL A 720 -5.75 -22.91 20.12
N THR A 721 -5.22 -23.23 21.31
CA THR A 721 -5.61 -22.57 22.57
C THR A 721 -4.55 -22.78 23.66
N GLN A 722 -4.80 -22.19 24.82
CA GLN A 722 -4.06 -22.41 26.06
C GLN A 722 -5.03 -22.88 27.16
N THR A 723 -4.59 -23.82 28.00
CA THR A 723 -5.33 -24.35 29.15
C THR A 723 -4.37 -24.60 30.34
N ASP A 724 -4.88 -25.10 31.46
CA ASP A 724 -4.09 -25.52 32.63
C ASP A 724 -4.29 -27.01 32.89
N PHE A 725 -3.20 -27.68 33.32
CA PHE A 725 -3.28 -29.02 33.88
C PHE A 725 -2.37 -29.11 35.11
N ASN A 726 -2.97 -29.33 36.28
CA ASN A 726 -2.29 -29.42 37.57
C ASN A 726 -1.34 -28.23 37.85
N GLY A 727 -1.77 -27.01 37.52
CA GLY A 727 -0.99 -25.79 37.70
C GLY A 727 0.16 -25.60 36.70
N THR A 728 0.22 -26.43 35.65
CA THR A 728 1.13 -26.24 34.52
C THR A 728 0.34 -25.79 33.30
N THR A 729 0.70 -24.63 32.77
CA THR A 729 0.15 -24.13 31.51
C THR A 729 0.36 -25.13 30.37
N ARG A 730 -0.70 -25.41 29.62
CA ARG A 730 -0.70 -26.28 28.44
C ARG A 730 -1.01 -25.45 27.20
N TYR A 731 -0.06 -25.39 26.27
CA TYR A 731 -0.26 -24.76 24.97
C TYR A 731 -0.63 -25.84 23.95
N ILE A 732 -1.87 -25.79 23.46
CA ILE A 732 -2.41 -26.77 22.54
C ILE A 732 -2.18 -26.32 21.11
N THR A 733 -1.61 -27.19 20.29
CA THR A 733 -1.43 -27.00 18.86
C THR A 733 -1.99 -28.20 18.09
N GLY A 734 -2.18 -28.07 16.79
CA GLY A 734 -2.68 -29.15 15.96
C GLY A 734 -2.10 -29.13 14.56
N GLU A 735 -2.26 -30.25 13.86
CA GLU A 735 -2.03 -30.32 12.43
C GLU A 735 -3.18 -29.64 11.70
N ILE A 736 -2.89 -28.60 10.92
CA ILE A 736 -3.84 -27.87 10.09
C ILE A 736 -3.59 -28.19 8.61
N ASP A 737 -4.65 -28.52 7.89
CA ASP A 737 -4.70 -28.49 6.42
C ASP A 737 -5.43 -27.21 5.99
N GLN A 738 -4.64 -26.19 5.64
CA GLN A 738 -5.14 -24.91 5.17
C GLN A 738 -5.14 -24.88 3.64
N GLU A 739 -6.28 -24.50 3.06
CA GLU A 739 -6.37 -24.22 1.62
C GLU A 739 -7.10 -22.92 1.34
N THR A 740 -6.68 -22.21 0.30
CA THR A 740 -7.29 -20.95 -0.11
C THR A 740 -7.40 -20.89 -1.62
N LEU A 741 -8.58 -20.50 -2.11
CA LEU A 741 -8.85 -20.22 -3.51
C LEU A 741 -9.38 -18.79 -3.64
N SER A 742 -8.67 -17.98 -4.41
CA SER A 742 -9.06 -16.60 -4.72
C SER A 742 -9.05 -16.43 -6.22
N THR A 743 -10.17 -15.98 -6.80
CA THR A 743 -10.22 -15.62 -8.22
C THR A 743 -10.69 -14.19 -8.35
N THR A 744 -9.90 -13.35 -9.00
CA THR A 744 -10.23 -11.95 -9.26
C THR A 744 -10.53 -11.76 -10.74
N LEU A 745 -11.75 -11.35 -11.05
CA LEU A 745 -12.18 -10.91 -12.37
C LEU A 745 -12.22 -9.38 -12.40
N ARG A 746 -11.55 -8.76 -13.36
CA ARG A 746 -11.71 -7.33 -13.66
C ARG A 746 -12.04 -7.13 -15.13
N MET A 747 -13.04 -6.30 -15.38
CA MET A 747 -13.41 -5.82 -16.71
C MET A 747 -13.42 -4.29 -16.69
N ASN A 748 -12.74 -3.69 -17.66
CA ASN A 748 -12.74 -2.26 -17.88
C ASN A 748 -13.21 -1.97 -19.31
N TYR A 749 -14.34 -1.29 -19.44
CA TYR A 749 -14.88 -0.83 -20.71
C TYR A 749 -14.84 0.71 -20.77
N ASN A 750 -13.90 1.23 -21.54
CA ASN A 750 -13.64 2.66 -21.72
C ASN A 750 -14.35 3.15 -22.98
N ILE A 751 -15.55 3.72 -22.83
CA ILE A 751 -16.32 4.30 -23.95
C ILE A 751 -15.53 5.47 -24.55
N ASN A 752 -14.98 6.31 -23.67
CA ASN A 752 -13.96 7.32 -23.97
C ASN A 752 -13.15 7.57 -22.68
N PRO A 753 -12.06 8.38 -22.70
CA PRO A 753 -11.24 8.63 -21.52
C PRO A 753 -11.98 9.18 -20.28
N ASN A 754 -13.16 9.78 -20.48
CA ASN A 754 -13.96 10.43 -19.43
C ASN A 754 -15.21 9.62 -19.03
N LEU A 755 -15.52 8.52 -19.71
CA LEU A 755 -16.69 7.66 -19.43
C LEU A 755 -16.30 6.19 -19.45
N THR A 756 -16.33 5.56 -18.27
CA THR A 756 -15.88 4.18 -18.07
C THR A 756 -16.90 3.35 -17.33
N ILE A 757 -17.04 2.08 -17.72
CA ILE A 757 -17.76 1.04 -16.99
C ILE A 757 -16.74 0.03 -16.50
N GLN A 758 -16.70 -0.20 -15.19
CA GLN A 758 -15.74 -1.07 -14.54
C GLN A 758 -16.48 -2.13 -13.74
N TYR A 759 -16.04 -3.37 -13.85
CA TYR A 759 -16.53 -4.47 -13.05
C TYR A 759 -15.37 -5.15 -12.34
N TYR A 760 -15.56 -5.40 -11.05
CA TYR A 760 -14.68 -6.18 -10.21
C TYR A 760 -15.50 -7.28 -9.55
N GLY A 761 -14.99 -8.50 -9.54
CA GLY A 761 -15.57 -9.62 -8.81
C GLY A 761 -14.49 -10.50 -8.21
N GLN A 762 -14.61 -10.82 -6.94
CA GLN A 762 -13.67 -11.69 -6.22
C GLN A 762 -14.40 -12.69 -5.33
N PRO A 763 -14.59 -13.94 -5.78
CA PRO A 763 -14.75 -15.07 -4.88
C PRO A 763 -13.45 -15.37 -4.13
N PHE A 764 -13.57 -15.48 -2.82
CA PHE A 764 -12.53 -15.87 -1.87
C PHE A 764 -13.06 -17.00 -1.01
N ILE A 765 -12.37 -18.14 -1.01
CA ILE A 765 -12.72 -19.31 -0.22
C ILE A 765 -11.49 -19.74 0.55
N PHE A 766 -11.66 -19.89 1.86
CA PHE A 766 -10.65 -20.38 2.77
C PHE A 766 -11.23 -21.55 3.55
N ARG A 767 -10.45 -22.62 3.72
CA ARG A 767 -10.78 -23.73 4.61
C ARG A 767 -9.58 -24.10 5.48
N ALA A 768 -9.87 -24.41 6.73
CA ALA A 768 -8.93 -24.91 7.71
C ALA A 768 -9.55 -26.12 8.41
N ARG A 769 -8.87 -27.26 8.33
CA ARG A 769 -9.22 -28.48 9.08
C ARG A 769 -8.07 -28.85 9.99
N TYR A 770 -8.39 -29.14 11.24
CA TYR A 770 -7.45 -29.53 12.27
C TYR A 770 -7.55 -31.03 12.55
N SER A 771 -6.39 -31.62 12.86
CA SER A 771 -6.25 -33.01 13.23
C SER A 771 -5.00 -33.16 14.11
N ASN A 772 -4.77 -34.37 14.64
CA ASN A 772 -3.52 -34.72 15.34
C ASN A 772 -3.10 -33.67 16.39
N PHE A 773 -4.03 -33.33 17.29
CA PHE A 773 -3.78 -32.37 18.36
C PHE A 773 -2.62 -32.82 19.25
N ASN A 774 -1.86 -31.85 19.72
CA ASN A 774 -0.67 -32.05 20.52
C ASN A 774 -0.49 -30.86 21.48
N TYR A 775 0.29 -31.06 22.53
CA TYR A 775 0.66 -29.98 23.44
C TYR A 775 2.17 -29.74 23.42
N VAL A 776 2.55 -28.49 23.70
CA VAL A 776 3.95 -28.07 23.73
C VAL A 776 4.66 -28.62 24.97
N ASN A 777 5.81 -29.26 24.76
CA ASN A 777 6.66 -29.84 25.80
C ASN A 777 7.98 -29.06 25.96
N ASN A 778 8.73 -28.89 24.87
CA ASN A 778 9.94 -28.05 24.83
C ASN A 778 9.95 -27.16 23.59
N ALA A 779 9.33 -25.98 23.68
CA ALA A 779 9.12 -25.04 22.59
C ALA A 779 10.38 -24.70 21.75
N THR A 780 11.57 -24.83 22.33
CA THR A 780 12.85 -24.47 21.68
C THR A 780 13.63 -25.66 21.13
N ALA A 781 13.17 -26.90 21.35
CA ALA A 781 13.86 -28.10 20.91
C ALA A 781 13.99 -28.16 19.38
N LYS A 782 15.12 -28.70 18.89
CA LYS A 782 15.42 -28.75 17.46
C LYS A 782 14.51 -29.74 16.72
N ASN A 783 14.21 -30.87 17.35
CA ASN A 783 13.36 -31.92 16.79
C ASN A 783 11.89 -31.65 17.13
N LEU A 784 10.99 -31.85 16.15
CA LEU A 784 9.55 -31.67 16.35
C LEU A 784 9.00 -32.60 17.44
N SER A 785 9.44 -33.85 17.50
CA SER A 785 9.01 -34.85 18.49
C SER A 785 9.41 -34.53 19.93
N GLU A 786 10.39 -33.64 20.13
CA GLU A 786 10.76 -33.13 21.46
C GLU A 786 10.02 -31.83 21.77
N ARG A 787 9.56 -31.10 20.73
CA ARG A 787 8.81 -29.85 20.89
C ARG A 787 7.38 -30.10 21.34
N VAL A 788 6.73 -31.11 20.78
CA VAL A 788 5.32 -31.41 21.05
C VAL A 788 5.12 -32.88 21.36
N THR A 789 4.08 -33.15 22.15
CA THR A 789 3.58 -34.50 22.42
C THR A 789 2.16 -34.62 21.88
N LEU A 790 1.96 -35.57 20.98
CA LEU A 790 0.67 -35.90 20.40
C LEU A 790 -0.22 -36.55 21.46
N TYR A 791 -1.51 -36.21 21.42
CA TYR A 791 -2.51 -36.99 22.14
C TYR A 791 -2.77 -38.31 21.42
N ASN A 792 -2.98 -39.36 22.19
CA ASN A 792 -3.36 -40.67 21.69
C ASN A 792 -4.88 -40.85 21.75
N ASP A 793 -5.42 -41.85 21.07
CA ASP A 793 -6.88 -42.14 21.01
C ASP A 793 -7.52 -42.37 22.39
N ASN A 794 -6.73 -42.77 23.40
CA ASN A 794 -7.20 -42.96 24.78
C ASN A 794 -7.23 -41.64 25.59
N GLN A 795 -6.58 -40.58 25.10
CA GLN A 795 -6.43 -39.31 25.81
C GLN A 795 -7.35 -38.23 25.27
N ILE A 796 -7.71 -38.26 23.99
CA ILE A 796 -8.56 -37.23 23.38
C ILE A 796 -9.80 -37.86 22.76
N SER A 797 -10.96 -37.30 23.09
CA SER A 797 -12.25 -37.68 22.53
C SER A 797 -12.96 -36.45 21.99
N PHE A 798 -13.82 -36.63 20.98
CA PHE A 798 -14.58 -35.57 20.36
C PHE A 798 -16.07 -35.88 20.42
N ASN A 799 -16.84 -34.99 21.06
CA ASN A 799 -18.29 -35.06 21.10
C ASN A 799 -18.89 -33.64 21.14
N ASP A 800 -20.05 -33.45 20.53
CA ASP A 800 -20.81 -32.17 20.56
C ASP A 800 -19.97 -30.93 20.23
N ASN A 801 -19.07 -31.04 19.23
CA ASN A 801 -18.16 -29.97 18.76
C ASN A 801 -17.09 -29.52 19.78
N VAL A 802 -16.84 -30.33 20.79
CA VAL A 802 -15.83 -30.10 21.84
C VAL A 802 -14.88 -31.30 21.92
N PHE A 803 -13.58 -31.01 22.05
CA PHE A 803 -12.57 -31.99 22.38
C PHE A 803 -12.41 -32.06 23.89
N SER A 804 -12.52 -33.26 24.45
CA SER A 804 -12.27 -33.56 25.86
C SER A 804 -10.98 -34.35 25.99
N VAL A 805 -10.06 -33.85 26.83
CA VAL A 805 -8.75 -34.44 27.04
C VAL A 805 -8.63 -35.01 28.45
N ASP A 806 -8.27 -36.28 28.55
CA ASP A 806 -7.78 -37.00 29.73
C ASP A 806 -6.27 -37.25 29.50
N GLU A 807 -5.43 -36.31 29.95
CA GLU A 807 -3.99 -36.34 29.70
C GLU A 807 -3.29 -37.47 30.48
N ASN A 808 -3.78 -37.78 31.69
CA ASN A 808 -3.19 -38.78 32.58
C ASN A 808 -3.79 -40.20 32.43
N THR A 809 -4.84 -40.36 31.63
CA THR A 809 -5.57 -41.62 31.36
C THR A 809 -6.23 -42.23 32.60
N ASP A 810 -6.70 -41.42 33.55
CA ASP A 810 -7.35 -41.87 34.79
C ASP A 810 -8.88 -42.07 34.65
N GLY A 811 -9.44 -41.71 33.49
CA GLY A 811 -10.86 -41.82 33.16
C GLY A 811 -11.66 -40.53 33.41
N ASN A 812 -11.02 -39.45 33.90
CA ASN A 812 -11.63 -38.13 34.06
C ASN A 812 -11.12 -37.16 33.00
N THR A 813 -11.99 -36.25 32.55
CA THR A 813 -11.57 -35.17 31.66
C THR A 813 -10.83 -34.09 32.44
N ASP A 814 -9.58 -33.83 32.06
CA ASP A 814 -8.72 -32.81 32.65
C ASP A 814 -9.05 -31.41 32.13
N TYR A 815 -9.26 -31.28 30.82
CA TYR A 815 -9.63 -30.01 30.17
C TYR A 815 -10.33 -30.24 28.82
N THR A 816 -10.97 -29.18 28.33
CA THR A 816 -11.69 -29.19 27.04
C THR A 816 -11.31 -28.00 26.16
N PHE A 817 -11.48 -28.16 24.85
CA PHE A 817 -11.38 -27.05 23.90
C PHE A 817 -12.33 -27.24 22.72
N GLY A 818 -12.82 -26.14 22.15
CA GLY A 818 -13.76 -26.18 21.02
C GLY A 818 -13.09 -26.64 19.72
N ASN A 819 -13.90 -27.17 18.80
CA ASN A 819 -13.44 -27.51 17.46
C ASN A 819 -12.93 -26.26 16.70
N PRO A 820 -11.64 -26.21 16.31
CA PRO A 820 -11.08 -25.05 15.62
C PRO A 820 -11.31 -25.08 14.09
N ASP A 821 -11.98 -26.11 13.55
CA ASP A 821 -12.29 -26.22 12.13
C ASP A 821 -13.21 -25.08 11.66
N PHE A 822 -12.85 -24.48 10.52
CA PHE A 822 -13.72 -23.49 9.90
C PHE A 822 -13.47 -23.36 8.40
N ALA A 823 -14.53 -22.96 7.68
CA ALA A 823 -14.40 -22.47 6.32
C ALA A 823 -15.07 -21.10 6.22
N PHE A 824 -14.37 -20.18 5.54
CA PHE A 824 -14.82 -18.82 5.31
C PHE A 824 -14.98 -18.59 3.82
N VAL A 825 -16.11 -18.00 3.44
CA VAL A 825 -16.48 -17.75 2.06
C VAL A 825 -16.86 -16.29 1.94
N GLN A 826 -16.32 -15.63 0.93
CA GLN A 826 -16.68 -14.27 0.62
C GLN A 826 -16.75 -14.06 -0.88
N PHE A 827 -17.77 -13.35 -1.33
CA PHE A 827 -17.85 -12.80 -2.68
C PHE A 827 -18.05 -11.30 -2.58
N ARG A 828 -17.12 -10.56 -3.17
CA ARG A 828 -17.22 -9.11 -3.34
C ARG A 828 -17.35 -8.80 -4.82
N SER A 829 -18.36 -8.03 -5.19
CA SER A 829 -18.59 -7.58 -6.56
C SER A 829 -18.91 -6.10 -6.59
N ASN A 830 -18.34 -5.37 -7.53
CA ASN A 830 -18.57 -3.95 -7.74
C ASN A 830 -18.71 -3.67 -9.24
N LEU A 831 -19.82 -3.04 -9.64
CA LEU A 831 -20.03 -2.46 -10.96
C LEU A 831 -20.07 -0.94 -10.82
N VAL A 832 -19.15 -0.25 -11.49
CA VAL A 832 -18.98 1.21 -11.39
C VAL A 832 -19.09 1.83 -12.77
N LEU A 833 -20.03 2.75 -12.94
CA LEU A 833 -20.02 3.73 -14.03
C LEU A 833 -19.44 5.03 -13.48
N ARG A 834 -18.36 5.51 -14.10
CA ARG A 834 -17.76 6.83 -13.82
C ARG A 834 -17.89 7.70 -15.05
N TRP A 835 -18.45 8.90 -14.87
CA TRP A 835 -18.53 9.92 -15.91
C TRP A 835 -17.98 11.26 -15.42
N GLU A 836 -16.89 11.71 -16.04
CA GLU A 836 -16.35 13.06 -15.88
C GLU A 836 -16.93 13.96 -16.98
N TYR A 837 -17.96 14.74 -16.64
CA TYR A 837 -18.69 15.56 -17.61
C TYR A 837 -18.02 16.92 -17.84
N ILE A 838 -17.26 17.40 -16.86
CA ILE A 838 -16.39 18.58 -16.91
C ILE A 838 -15.12 18.21 -16.12
N PRO A 839 -13.90 18.65 -16.52
CA PRO A 839 -12.68 18.35 -15.77
C PRO A 839 -12.82 18.56 -14.26
N GLY A 840 -12.63 17.49 -13.49
CA GLY A 840 -12.76 17.50 -12.02
C GLY A 840 -14.19 17.39 -11.46
N SER A 841 -15.23 17.33 -12.31
CA SER A 841 -16.63 17.14 -11.89
C SER A 841 -17.15 15.80 -12.42
N GLU A 842 -17.64 14.96 -11.51
CA GLU A 842 -17.86 13.54 -11.77
C GLU A 842 -19.21 13.03 -11.25
N ILE A 843 -19.79 12.09 -11.98
CA ILE A 843 -20.92 11.27 -11.52
C ILE A 843 -20.45 9.82 -11.44
N PHE A 844 -20.74 9.19 -10.31
CA PHE A 844 -20.54 7.77 -10.08
C PHE A 844 -21.89 7.09 -9.85
N LEU A 845 -22.10 5.98 -10.53
CA LEU A 845 -23.15 5.01 -10.24
C LEU A 845 -22.46 3.72 -9.85
N VAL A 846 -22.67 3.28 -8.63
CA VAL A 846 -22.04 2.07 -8.07
C VAL A 846 -23.12 1.10 -7.67
N TRP A 847 -22.97 -0.15 -8.12
CA TRP A 847 -23.68 -1.28 -7.58
C TRP A 847 -22.66 -2.23 -6.98
N SER A 848 -22.72 -2.38 -5.66
CA SER A 848 -21.90 -3.33 -4.92
C SER A 848 -22.76 -4.49 -4.45
N GLN A 849 -22.20 -5.68 -4.52
CA GLN A 849 -22.84 -6.90 -4.07
C GLN A 849 -21.86 -7.68 -3.19
N GLY A 850 -22.32 -8.06 -2.01
CA GLY A 850 -21.54 -8.76 -1.00
C GLY A 850 -22.25 -10.02 -0.53
N ILE A 851 -21.48 -11.10 -0.42
CA ILE A 851 -21.86 -12.31 0.32
C ILE A 851 -20.69 -12.64 1.24
N THR A 852 -20.99 -12.89 2.50
CA THR A 852 -20.03 -13.44 3.46
C THR A 852 -20.74 -14.55 4.22
N GLY A 853 -20.11 -15.73 4.29
CA GLY A 853 -20.71 -16.89 4.93
C GLY A 853 -19.67 -17.83 5.52
N SER A 854 -20.11 -18.62 6.50
CA SER A 854 -19.33 -19.70 7.09
C SER A 854 -19.69 -21.01 6.38
N GLY A 855 -18.72 -21.61 5.70
CA GLY A 855 -18.89 -22.90 5.02
C GLY A 855 -18.65 -24.08 5.97
N ASN A 856 -19.03 -25.28 5.53
CA ASN A 856 -18.57 -26.51 6.17
C ASN A 856 -17.15 -26.86 5.66
N PRO A 857 -16.13 -26.97 6.52
CA PRO A 857 -14.75 -27.25 6.11
C PRO A 857 -14.53 -28.63 5.48
N ASN A 858 -15.49 -29.55 5.64
CA ASN A 858 -15.49 -30.88 5.01
C ASN A 858 -16.04 -30.88 3.58
N ASN A 859 -16.70 -29.80 3.15
CA ASN A 859 -17.25 -29.71 1.80
C ASN A 859 -16.15 -29.45 0.75
N SER A 860 -16.44 -29.86 -0.50
CA SER A 860 -15.60 -29.47 -1.64
C SER A 860 -15.76 -27.98 -1.95
N PHE A 861 -14.81 -27.37 -2.68
CA PHE A 861 -14.95 -25.96 -3.09
C PHE A 861 -16.20 -25.72 -3.93
N THR A 862 -16.60 -26.67 -4.76
CA THR A 862 -17.84 -26.57 -5.56
C THR A 862 -19.08 -26.55 -4.69
N ASP A 863 -19.17 -27.45 -3.70
CA ASP A 863 -20.31 -27.49 -2.78
C ASP A 863 -20.39 -26.21 -1.93
N ILE A 864 -19.23 -25.65 -1.57
CA ILE A 864 -19.16 -24.37 -0.84
C ILE A 864 -19.66 -23.22 -1.73
N ILE A 865 -19.25 -23.16 -3.00
CA ILE A 865 -19.74 -22.14 -3.94
C ILE A 865 -21.26 -22.25 -4.10
N ASP A 866 -21.78 -23.45 -4.33
CA ASP A 866 -23.22 -23.65 -4.55
C ASP A 866 -24.04 -23.29 -3.30
N ASN A 867 -23.61 -23.77 -2.13
CA ASN A 867 -24.36 -23.60 -0.88
C ASN A 867 -24.16 -22.25 -0.19
N GLN A 868 -23.08 -21.52 -0.46
CA GLN A 868 -22.75 -20.27 0.24
C GLN A 868 -22.71 -19.05 -0.66
N LEU A 869 -22.44 -19.19 -1.97
CA LEU A 869 -22.39 -18.05 -2.90
C LEU A 869 -23.62 -17.95 -3.80
N LEU A 870 -24.17 -19.07 -4.28
CA LEU A 870 -25.28 -19.03 -5.25
C LEU A 870 -26.67 -19.12 -4.61
N SER A 871 -26.78 -19.70 -3.42
CA SER A 871 -28.06 -19.92 -2.71
C SER A 871 -28.39 -18.85 -1.68
N GLN A 872 -27.45 -17.99 -1.31
CA GLN A 872 -27.67 -16.91 -0.35
C GLN A 872 -28.23 -15.65 -1.02
N GLN A 873 -29.10 -14.93 -0.32
CA GLN A 873 -29.53 -13.61 -0.74
C GLN A 873 -28.38 -12.62 -0.51
N PRO A 874 -27.81 -12.02 -1.57
CA PRO A 874 -26.71 -11.10 -1.40
C PRO A 874 -27.17 -9.78 -0.80
N GLN A 875 -26.26 -9.14 -0.07
CA GLN A 875 -26.42 -7.73 0.31
C GLN A 875 -26.05 -6.88 -0.91
N ASN A 876 -26.91 -5.94 -1.28
CA ASN A 876 -26.66 -5.03 -2.39
C ASN A 876 -26.66 -3.59 -1.90
N THR A 877 -25.64 -2.85 -2.30
CA THR A 877 -25.54 -1.40 -2.11
C THR A 877 -25.66 -0.72 -3.46
N PHE A 878 -26.63 0.17 -3.61
CA PHE A 878 -26.74 1.08 -4.74
C PHE A 878 -26.33 2.47 -4.29
N LEU A 879 -25.34 3.04 -4.96
CA LEU A 879 -24.78 4.34 -4.60
C LEU A 879 -24.74 5.26 -5.83
N ILE A 880 -25.22 6.49 -5.65
CA ILE A 880 -25.07 7.59 -6.60
C ILE A 880 -24.28 8.68 -5.92
N LYS A 881 -23.14 9.06 -6.50
CA LYS A 881 -22.36 10.22 -6.05
C LYS A 881 -22.23 11.22 -7.18
N ALA A 882 -22.62 12.46 -6.91
CA ALA A 882 -22.44 13.57 -7.81
C ALA A 882 -21.50 14.58 -7.17
N THR A 883 -20.49 15.01 -7.93
CA THR A 883 -19.56 16.07 -7.55
C THR A 883 -19.58 17.17 -8.59
N TYR A 884 -19.42 18.41 -8.14
CA TYR A 884 -19.26 19.57 -9.02
C TYR A 884 -18.09 20.40 -8.51
N ARG A 885 -17.11 20.66 -9.37
CA ARG A 885 -15.89 21.40 -8.99
C ARG A 885 -15.94 22.82 -9.50
N PHE A 886 -15.91 23.77 -8.58
CA PHE A 886 -15.69 25.18 -8.85
C PHE A 886 -14.19 25.47 -8.85
N ASN A 887 -13.71 26.18 -9.87
CA ASN A 887 -12.34 26.68 -9.96
C ASN A 887 -12.42 28.21 -10.03
N LEU A 888 -11.96 28.89 -8.99
CA LEU A 888 -12.14 30.33 -8.76
C LEU A 888 -10.83 31.11 -8.80
#